data_AF-A0AAN6JSK9-F1
#
_entry.id   AF-A0AAN6JSK9-F1
#
_cell.length_a   1.000
_cell.length_b   1.000
_cell.length_c   1.000
_cell.angle_alpha   90.00
_cell.angle_beta   90.00
_cell.angle_gamma   90.00
#
_symmetry.space_group_name_H-M   'P 1'
#
loop_
_entity.id
_entity.type
_entity.pdbx_description
1 polymer ?
#
loop_
_entity_poly.entity_id
_entity_poly.type
_entity_poly.pdbx_seq_one_letter_code
_entity_poly.pdbx_strand_id
1 'polypeptide(L)'
;MASSDPWAEEETSALDQHQSPSLSAMVSSSSASQDEPASTSTDTANDVEEDENALPPTAELHTLNLSSAPASSNPWAESLPSDPLAPSLSSTTPSSAVVSGATRPTDPTRQLSSLSSASATPAQGAAGTGSEVRHDPTPSATTYAREWAEYDGAHFGVGLEKLGHACARYWSFKPRYTNLNAGAFGACPTAVCQVYKEIQDEIEACPDYFVDATLPSRLRACRERVAPLLNVSADDVVFVPNTTTAFHSVIRDLPSTTWDVGDAVLTVSTTYGAIGLNVQHAADARGEDVQGGVRRVEVPLVWPLTDDALLKAVEEVVVRDQSEEALKARGGKGRIRLAVFDAISSMPGIRLPWEKLVALAKKHKIMSFIDGAHSIGQIQLDIGAADPDFFVSNCHKWLYAHRGCAVFYVARRNQHLVHGVPVSWMYLPASQRAQQDEAAKAGSLPVNSWRAQWEFSGTVDWSSLVTVEAGLDFRKKLGGERRIMAYQHWLALRGGQAACKILGTELLEVLEDTTLAAVTNDPDDGAEKDGDKNDGDDGNTAKKQLPQRQRPHTMAMVNLRLPLIGSVYSPSVPAERKAKVKRYFFRTLWDEYRTAIPVYEHGDRLWARMCAAVFLEVGDFEFGARALKEVCQRLNEGTAELTSEPVDLGPLTDESLAALRNLARHKPAPEPCPNAVPAFRRAAVLLALFGGRHGDLYVVLSKRAAQLRSHSGDTAIPGGRFEAKDHDLEETACGLPMDSRRVQKLCELEPFLSANELVVTPIVVLLIDPLIKPSLNPNEVDALFSLPFKAFLSHSPSEALRAQLKLPLQPSRKDLEDMPRNEVSGPSDWHTCRDILWLGGNRVRRHTFWDTRNPVRGLTSDILIHAASIGYAAQPDFSLTAPGQPTQADLIKLAFLGPMAVKKRRVRPRMTMLPQPMDEERMDGSSTESHTVIDGVGAGNAADGGSAESTAGSSGGDAAPKSKL
;
A
#
# COMPACT_ATOMS: atom_id res chain seq x y z
N MET A 1 16.95 30.62 36.54
CA MET A 1 17.06 31.53 35.39
C MET A 1 17.33 30.72 34.12
N ALA A 2 17.36 31.36 32.94
CA ALA A 2 17.70 30.76 31.64
C ALA A 2 18.98 29.88 31.70
N SER A 3 19.16 28.77 30.96
CA SER A 3 18.69 28.31 29.63
C SER A 3 19.46 28.87 28.42
N SER A 4 20.15 27.98 27.70
CA SER A 4 20.56 28.14 26.29
C SER A 4 20.83 26.76 25.67
N ASP A 5 20.79 26.67 24.33
CA ASP A 5 20.55 25.45 23.55
C ASP A 5 21.58 25.35 22.38
N PRO A 6 22.26 24.21 22.13
CA PRO A 6 23.43 24.16 21.24
C PRO A 6 23.22 23.43 19.90
N TRP A 7 22.32 23.91 19.03
CA TRP A 7 22.18 23.38 17.66
C TRP A 7 22.02 24.49 16.61
N ALA A 8 23.14 25.09 16.20
CA ALA A 8 23.22 26.00 15.07
C ALA A 8 24.42 25.62 14.19
N GLU A 9 24.15 25.33 12.91
CA GLU A 9 25.15 25.15 11.85
C GLU A 9 24.97 26.28 10.81
N GLU A 10 26.06 26.82 10.28
CA GLU A 10 26.07 27.68 9.09
C GLU A 10 27.09 27.15 8.08
N GLU A 11 26.75 27.21 6.79
CA GLU A 11 27.66 26.89 5.68
C GLU A 11 28.59 28.07 5.37
N THR A 12 29.84 27.80 4.97
CA THR A 12 30.49 28.55 3.88
C THR A 12 31.71 27.78 3.33
N SER A 13 32.32 28.29 2.26
CA SER A 13 33.02 27.48 1.26
C SER A 13 34.55 27.63 1.18
N ALA A 14 35.14 26.58 0.58
CA ALA A 14 36.25 26.61 -0.39
C ALA A 14 37.69 26.23 0.04
N LEU A 15 38.24 25.32 -0.79
CA LEU A 15 39.65 25.21 -1.25
C LEU A 15 40.76 24.73 -0.28
N ASP A 16 41.12 23.45 -0.49
CA ASP A 16 42.42 23.01 -1.07
C ASP A 16 43.41 22.17 -0.22
N GLN A 17 44.06 21.22 -0.91
CA GLN A 17 45.31 20.48 -0.60
C GLN A 17 45.46 19.51 0.61
N HIS A 18 45.43 18.22 0.25
CA HIS A 18 46.46 17.19 0.54
C HIS A 18 46.59 16.44 1.90
N GLN A 19 47.06 15.20 1.77
CA GLN A 19 47.66 14.26 2.75
C GLN A 19 46.76 13.52 3.75
N SER A 20 46.45 12.27 3.40
CA SER A 20 46.18 11.16 4.34
C SER A 20 47.41 10.84 5.20
N PRO A 21 47.21 10.33 6.43
CA PRO A 21 47.53 8.91 6.62
C PRO A 21 46.50 8.13 7.47
N SER A 22 46.64 6.81 7.45
CA SER A 22 45.91 5.87 8.30
C SER A 22 46.47 5.80 9.72
N LEU A 23 45.65 5.33 10.68
CA LEU A 23 46.02 4.20 11.56
C LEU A 23 44.80 3.64 12.32
N SER A 24 44.99 2.44 12.89
CA SER A 24 43.93 1.65 13.54
C SER A 24 44.04 1.62 15.06
N ALA A 25 42.90 1.39 15.71
CA ALA A 25 42.72 0.73 17.01
C ALA A 25 43.43 1.29 18.26
N MET A 26 42.63 1.47 19.33
CA MET A 26 43.07 1.20 20.69
C MET A 26 42.04 0.35 21.43
N VAL A 27 42.52 -0.77 21.99
CA VAL A 27 41.88 -1.49 23.09
C VAL A 27 42.54 -0.99 24.37
N SER A 28 41.74 -0.69 25.41
CA SER A 28 42.24 -0.42 26.75
C SER A 28 42.04 -1.64 27.66
N SER A 29 43.07 -2.01 28.39
CA SER A 29 43.15 -3.23 29.19
C SER A 29 43.57 -2.94 30.63
N SER A 30 43.21 -3.85 31.54
CA SER A 30 43.90 -4.01 32.82
C SER A 30 43.89 -5.48 33.26
N SER A 31 45.06 -6.12 33.18
CA SER A 31 45.43 -7.39 33.83
C SER A 31 45.64 -7.19 35.35
N ALA A 32 45.90 -8.18 36.23
CA ALA A 32 46.18 -9.62 36.12
C ALA A 32 45.55 -10.33 37.38
N SER A 33 45.70 -11.63 37.71
CA SER A 33 46.80 -12.59 37.50
C SER A 33 46.35 -14.07 37.54
N GLN A 34 47.32 -14.97 37.34
CA GLN A 34 47.26 -16.44 37.42
C GLN A 34 46.81 -16.93 38.83
N ASP A 35 46.33 -18.16 39.09
CA ASP A 35 46.81 -19.49 38.67
C ASP A 35 45.70 -20.57 38.47
N GLU A 36 46.12 -21.76 38.00
CA GLU A 36 45.36 -23.03 37.87
C GLU A 36 45.82 -24.07 38.94
N PRO A 37 45.26 -25.30 39.10
CA PRO A 37 44.10 -25.94 38.43
C PRO A 37 43.12 -26.74 39.35
N ALA A 38 42.12 -27.37 38.70
CA ALA A 38 41.58 -28.73 38.96
C ALA A 38 40.53 -29.05 40.06
N SER A 39 39.61 -29.93 39.62
CA SER A 39 39.02 -31.11 40.32
C SER A 39 37.70 -31.01 41.13
N THR A 40 36.66 -31.61 40.52
CA THR A 40 35.70 -32.62 41.07
C THR A 40 34.77 -32.32 42.25
N SER A 41 33.52 -32.81 42.09
CA SER A 41 32.64 -33.42 43.11
C SER A 41 32.02 -32.49 44.19
N THR A 42 30.82 -32.74 44.75
CA THR A 42 29.86 -33.85 44.55
C THR A 42 28.42 -33.39 44.84
N ASP A 43 27.47 -34.28 44.61
CA ASP A 43 26.08 -34.23 45.08
C ASP A 43 25.92 -33.82 46.55
N THR A 44 24.78 -33.22 46.90
CA THR A 44 23.73 -33.96 47.63
C THR A 44 22.40 -33.19 47.64
N ALA A 45 21.30 -33.92 47.57
CA ALA A 45 19.97 -33.41 47.90
C ALA A 45 19.66 -33.67 49.39
N ASN A 46 18.66 -32.97 49.94
CA ASN A 46 17.50 -33.64 50.55
C ASN A 46 16.41 -32.64 50.93
N ASP A 47 15.19 -33.15 50.92
CA ASP A 47 13.95 -32.51 51.34
C ASP A 47 13.87 -32.34 52.87
N VAL A 48 12.93 -31.51 53.35
CA VAL A 48 11.74 -31.96 54.11
C VAL A 48 10.85 -30.75 54.47
N GLU A 49 9.54 -30.98 54.52
CA GLU A 49 8.48 -30.01 54.82
C GLU A 49 8.29 -29.78 56.34
N GLU A 50 7.66 -28.68 56.76
CA GLU A 50 6.50 -28.72 57.67
C GLU A 50 5.73 -27.37 57.76
N ASP A 51 4.40 -27.49 57.92
CA ASP A 51 3.35 -26.45 58.09
C ASP A 51 3.44 -25.68 59.44
N GLU A 52 2.63 -24.66 59.79
CA GLU A 52 1.38 -24.06 59.26
C GLU A 52 1.58 -22.49 59.09
N ASN A 53 0.62 -21.53 59.05
CA ASN A 53 -0.86 -21.42 59.12
C ASN A 53 -1.34 -20.04 58.54
N ALA A 54 -2.59 -19.66 58.82
CA ALA A 54 -3.06 -18.28 59.07
C ALA A 54 -3.57 -17.37 57.91
N LEU A 55 -4.42 -17.96 57.05
CA LEU A 55 -5.75 -17.41 56.68
C LEU A 55 -5.86 -16.11 55.78
N PRO A 56 -7.06 -15.82 55.19
CA PRO A 56 -7.18 -15.23 53.83
C PRO A 56 -8.02 -13.90 53.84
N PRO A 57 -8.71 -13.41 52.75
CA PRO A 57 -8.83 -13.87 51.34
C PRO A 57 -8.81 -12.78 50.24
N THR A 58 -9.15 -13.21 49.00
CA THR A 58 -9.63 -12.45 47.81
C THR A 58 -8.70 -11.47 47.07
N ALA A 59 -8.45 -11.76 45.78
CA ALA A 59 -8.81 -10.90 44.64
C ALA A 59 -8.63 -11.66 43.31
N GLU A 60 -9.53 -11.49 42.34
CA GLU A 60 -9.44 -12.08 41.00
C GLU A 60 -8.69 -11.12 40.05
N LEU A 61 -7.78 -11.65 39.22
CA LEU A 61 -7.15 -10.87 38.13
C LEU A 61 -7.84 -11.17 36.80
N HIS A 62 -8.67 -10.22 36.35
CA HIS A 62 -9.43 -10.37 35.11
C HIS A 62 -8.56 -10.39 33.84
N THR A 63 -8.96 -11.24 32.90
CA THR A 63 -8.49 -11.26 31.51
C THR A 63 -8.75 -9.92 30.80
N LEU A 64 -7.71 -9.27 30.30
CA LEU A 64 -7.86 -8.11 29.42
C LEU A 64 -8.23 -8.55 28.00
N ASN A 65 -9.49 -8.34 27.64
CA ASN A 65 -10.07 -8.70 26.35
C ASN A 65 -9.77 -7.64 25.28
N LEU A 66 -8.75 -7.84 24.44
CA LEU A 66 -8.37 -6.93 23.35
C LEU A 66 -9.23 -7.15 22.08
N SER A 67 -10.53 -6.86 22.18
CA SER A 67 -11.50 -7.04 21.09
C SER A 67 -12.19 -5.73 20.64
N SER A 68 -11.41 -4.68 20.31
CA SER A 68 -11.94 -3.45 19.70
C SER A 68 -10.91 -2.64 18.89
N ALA A 69 -10.50 -3.14 17.73
CA ALA A 69 -9.89 -2.31 16.70
C ALA A 69 -11.00 -1.64 15.86
N PRO A 70 -11.04 -0.31 15.68
CA PRO A 70 -12.03 0.34 14.83
C PRO A 70 -11.94 -0.16 13.39
N ALA A 71 -13.09 -0.44 12.76
CA ALA A 71 -13.14 -0.82 11.36
C ALA A 71 -12.66 0.35 10.48
N SER A 72 -11.60 0.13 9.70
CA SER A 72 -11.15 1.09 8.69
C SER A 72 -12.16 1.24 7.56
N SER A 73 -12.04 2.34 6.80
CA SER A 73 -12.96 2.81 5.73
C SER A 73 -12.97 1.93 4.46
N ASN A 74 -13.19 0.64 4.66
CA ASN A 74 -13.33 -0.41 3.66
C ASN A 74 -14.77 -0.38 3.09
N PRO A 75 -15.01 -0.03 1.81
CA PRO A 75 -16.36 0.06 1.21
C PRO A 75 -17.03 -1.31 0.97
N TRP A 76 -16.62 -2.32 1.72
CA TRP A 76 -17.10 -3.70 1.71
C TRP A 76 -17.55 -4.16 3.10
N ALA A 77 -17.63 -3.25 4.08
CA ALA A 77 -18.08 -3.52 5.44
C ALA A 77 -19.62 -3.50 5.51
N GLU A 78 -20.29 -4.41 4.79
CA GLU A 78 -21.68 -4.76 5.04
C GLU A 78 -21.73 -5.89 6.08
N SER A 79 -22.72 -5.87 6.97
CA SER A 79 -22.78 -6.77 8.14
C SER A 79 -22.76 -8.26 7.78
N LEU A 80 -21.96 -9.04 8.51
CA LEU A 80 -22.03 -10.50 8.48
C LEU A 80 -23.46 -10.96 8.85
N PRO A 81 -24.05 -11.93 8.12
CA PRO A 81 -25.27 -12.58 8.57
C PRO A 81 -24.99 -13.36 9.86
N SER A 82 -25.97 -13.40 10.77
CA SER A 82 -25.86 -14.11 12.05
C SER A 82 -25.71 -15.61 11.87
N ASP A 83 -24.91 -16.22 12.75
CA ASP A 83 -24.63 -17.66 12.77
C ASP A 83 -25.92 -18.48 13.04
N PRO A 84 -26.33 -19.40 12.14
CA PRO A 84 -27.52 -20.22 12.31
C PRO A 84 -27.35 -21.41 13.28
N LEU A 85 -26.19 -21.57 13.93
CA LEU A 85 -25.90 -22.71 14.82
C LEU A 85 -25.64 -22.35 16.29
N ALA A 86 -25.93 -21.12 16.72
CA ALA A 86 -25.91 -20.76 18.15
C ALA A 86 -27.13 -21.37 18.91
N PRO A 87 -26.94 -22.30 19.86
CA PRO A 87 -28.06 -22.98 20.52
C PRO A 87 -28.71 -22.10 21.60
N SER A 88 -30.04 -21.97 21.55
CA SER A 88 -30.82 -21.22 22.53
C SER A 88 -30.92 -21.96 23.88
N LEU A 89 -30.23 -21.47 24.90
CA LEU A 89 -30.39 -21.93 26.29
C LEU A 89 -31.76 -21.53 26.83
N SER A 90 -32.67 -22.51 26.96
CA SER A 90 -33.92 -22.38 27.72
C SER A 90 -33.94 -23.45 28.82
N SER A 91 -34.33 -23.05 30.03
CA SER A 91 -34.13 -23.84 31.24
C SER A 91 -35.34 -24.71 31.59
N THR A 92 -35.20 -26.05 31.48
CA THR A 92 -35.96 -27.00 32.31
C THR A 92 -35.28 -28.37 32.41
N THR A 93 -34.88 -28.75 33.62
CA THR A 93 -34.81 -30.14 34.10
C THR A 93 -36.23 -30.58 34.56
N PRO A 94 -36.57 -31.88 34.78
CA PRO A 94 -35.66 -32.93 35.23
C PRO A 94 -35.86 -34.38 34.70
N SER A 95 -34.96 -35.26 35.17
CA SER A 95 -35.21 -36.64 35.60
C SER A 95 -34.75 -37.82 34.71
N SER A 96 -33.77 -38.55 35.24
CA SER A 96 -33.67 -40.02 35.31
C SER A 96 -33.69 -40.89 34.04
N ALA A 97 -32.50 -41.38 33.67
CA ALA A 97 -32.21 -42.82 33.69
C ALA A 97 -30.70 -43.08 33.88
N VAL A 98 -30.32 -44.20 34.53
CA VAL A 98 -28.93 -44.54 34.86
C VAL A 98 -28.57 -45.92 34.30
N VAL A 99 -27.46 -46.04 33.56
CA VAL A 99 -26.58 -47.24 33.50
C VAL A 99 -25.12 -46.79 33.33
N SER A 100 -24.19 -47.53 33.93
CA SER A 100 -22.77 -47.24 34.21
C SER A 100 -21.73 -47.62 33.14
N GLY A 101 -20.52 -47.04 33.23
CA GLY A 101 -19.27 -47.50 32.58
C GLY A 101 -18.73 -46.51 31.52
N ALA A 102 -17.59 -45.81 31.63
CA ALA A 102 -16.28 -46.07 32.27
C ALA A 102 -15.54 -47.29 31.66
N THR A 103 -14.29 -47.22 31.18
CA THR A 103 -13.21 -46.19 31.34
C THR A 103 -12.39 -45.93 30.07
N ARG A 104 -11.54 -44.89 30.09
CA ARG A 104 -10.33 -44.73 29.24
C ARG A 104 -9.36 -45.91 29.46
N PRO A 105 -8.44 -46.22 28.52
CA PRO A 105 -7.05 -45.80 28.75
C PRO A 105 -6.23 -45.47 27.47
N THR A 106 -4.92 -45.32 27.68
CA THR A 106 -3.80 -44.80 26.89
C THR A 106 -3.37 -45.56 25.61
N ASP A 107 -2.52 -44.88 24.83
CA ASP A 107 -1.53 -45.43 23.87
C ASP A 107 -0.74 -46.63 24.46
N PRO A 108 -0.33 -47.60 23.61
CA PRO A 108 1.12 -47.73 23.37
C PRO A 108 1.53 -48.16 21.93
N THR A 109 2.68 -47.66 21.49
CA THR A 109 3.44 -48.15 20.32
C THR A 109 3.79 -49.66 20.38
N ARG A 110 3.69 -50.40 19.25
CA ARG A 110 4.76 -51.30 18.74
C ARG A 110 4.51 -52.04 17.41
N GLN A 111 5.66 -52.35 16.78
CA GLN A 111 6.01 -53.52 15.96
C GLN A 111 5.42 -53.74 14.54
N LEU A 112 6.34 -53.63 13.58
CA LEU A 112 6.30 -54.28 12.25
C LEU A 112 6.55 -55.80 12.34
N SER A 113 5.85 -56.54 11.48
CA SER A 113 6.27 -57.85 10.95
C SER A 113 5.39 -58.19 9.74
N SER A 114 5.78 -59.00 8.75
CA SER A 114 7.06 -59.28 8.08
C SER A 114 6.72 -60.18 6.85
N LEU A 115 7.69 -60.55 6.01
CA LEU A 115 7.54 -61.39 4.81
C LEU A 115 6.86 -60.68 3.60
N SER A 116 7.26 -60.92 2.35
CA SER A 116 8.39 -61.70 1.82
C SER A 116 9.01 -61.06 0.58
N SER A 117 10.31 -61.25 0.39
CA SER A 117 11.05 -60.81 -0.80
C SER A 117 10.91 -61.78 -1.98
N ALA A 118 10.97 -61.23 -3.19
CA ALA A 118 11.29 -61.97 -4.42
C ALA A 118 12.41 -61.21 -5.16
N SER A 119 13.45 -61.93 -5.59
CA SER A 119 14.71 -61.35 -6.07
C SER A 119 14.86 -61.42 -7.59
N ALA A 120 15.38 -60.35 -8.20
CA ALA A 120 15.99 -60.40 -9.53
C ALA A 120 17.26 -59.52 -9.56
N THR A 121 18.37 -60.09 -10.00
CA THR A 121 19.69 -59.43 -10.11
C THR A 121 19.87 -58.72 -11.48
N PRO A 122 20.78 -57.74 -11.59
CA PRO A 122 20.91 -56.91 -12.78
C PRO A 122 21.70 -57.57 -13.91
N ALA A 123 21.40 -57.18 -15.15
CA ALA A 123 22.18 -57.51 -16.35
C ALA A 123 22.53 -56.23 -17.12
N GLN A 124 23.73 -56.18 -17.70
CA GLN A 124 24.22 -55.08 -18.55
C GLN A 124 24.15 -55.45 -20.03
N GLY A 125 23.92 -54.47 -20.91
CA GLY A 125 24.48 -54.48 -22.26
C GLY A 125 23.53 -54.31 -23.46
N ALA A 126 24.03 -53.58 -24.46
CA ALA A 126 23.69 -53.63 -25.89
C ALA A 126 22.25 -53.25 -26.35
N ALA A 127 22.07 -51.94 -26.56
CA ALA A 127 21.53 -51.29 -27.76
C ALA A 127 20.63 -52.05 -28.77
N GLY A 128 19.53 -51.40 -29.15
CA GLY A 128 19.23 -51.19 -30.59
C GLY A 128 17.91 -51.73 -31.17
N THR A 129 16.82 -50.97 -31.00
CA THR A 129 15.83 -50.69 -32.07
C THR A 129 14.96 -49.52 -31.65
N GLY A 130 15.28 -48.30 -32.13
CA GLY A 130 14.52 -47.10 -31.82
C GLY A 130 13.22 -47.02 -32.62
N SER A 131 12.09 -47.32 -31.99
CA SER A 131 10.81 -46.76 -32.45
C SER A 131 10.82 -45.28 -32.08
N GLU A 132 10.86 -44.38 -33.07
CA GLU A 132 10.78 -42.93 -32.84
C GLU A 132 9.38 -42.55 -32.29
N VAL A 133 9.22 -42.65 -30.97
CA VAL A 133 8.17 -41.91 -30.28
C VAL A 133 8.53 -40.44 -30.38
N ARG A 134 7.90 -39.74 -31.34
CA ARG A 134 7.96 -38.29 -31.43
C ARG A 134 7.27 -37.68 -30.21
N HIS A 135 8.05 -37.46 -29.16
CA HIS A 135 7.68 -36.58 -28.06
C HIS A 135 7.63 -35.15 -28.58
N ASP A 136 6.46 -34.74 -29.07
CA ASP A 136 6.02 -33.36 -28.84
C ASP A 136 5.46 -33.32 -27.41
N PRO A 137 6.15 -32.69 -26.45
CA PRO A 137 5.69 -32.64 -25.06
C PRO A 137 4.50 -31.68 -24.86
N THR A 138 4.08 -30.94 -25.89
CA THR A 138 2.88 -30.09 -25.84
C THR A 138 1.68 -30.86 -26.41
N PRO A 139 0.64 -31.16 -25.61
CA PRO A 139 -0.62 -31.65 -26.15
C PRO A 139 -1.18 -30.63 -27.16
N SER A 140 -1.52 -31.08 -28.37
CA SER A 140 -2.12 -30.22 -29.39
C SER A 140 -3.48 -29.67 -28.93
N ALA A 141 -4.02 -28.67 -29.63
CA ALA A 141 -5.41 -28.22 -29.42
C ALA A 141 -6.40 -29.41 -29.40
N THR A 142 -6.23 -30.31 -30.37
CA THR A 142 -6.95 -31.58 -30.50
C THR A 142 -6.65 -32.61 -29.42
N THR A 143 -5.52 -32.51 -28.71
CA THR A 143 -5.17 -33.42 -27.62
C THR A 143 -5.87 -32.98 -26.34
N TYR A 144 -5.81 -31.70 -25.97
CA TYR A 144 -6.62 -31.19 -24.84
C TYR A 144 -8.13 -31.32 -25.09
N ALA A 145 -8.60 -31.12 -26.32
CA ALA A 145 -10.00 -31.35 -26.69
C ALA A 145 -10.40 -32.83 -26.61
N ARG A 146 -9.55 -33.76 -27.10
CA ARG A 146 -9.80 -35.20 -26.93
C ARG A 146 -9.73 -35.62 -25.48
N GLU A 147 -8.74 -35.17 -24.72
CA GLU A 147 -8.64 -35.44 -23.28
C GLU A 147 -9.76 -34.79 -22.46
N TRP A 148 -10.57 -33.90 -23.04
CA TRP A 148 -11.84 -33.45 -22.46
C TRP A 148 -12.99 -34.40 -22.86
N ALA A 149 -13.16 -34.68 -24.16
CA ALA A 149 -14.24 -35.51 -24.70
C ALA A 149 -14.11 -37.02 -24.40
N GLU A 150 -12.90 -37.54 -24.20
CA GLU A 150 -12.61 -38.92 -23.79
C GLU A 150 -12.69 -39.09 -22.25
N TYR A 151 -12.79 -38.00 -21.49
CA TYR A 151 -12.93 -37.95 -20.03
C TYR A 151 -14.30 -37.39 -19.60
N ASP A 152 -15.32 -37.65 -20.42
CA ASP A 152 -16.73 -37.37 -20.15
C ASP A 152 -17.22 -38.05 -18.84
N GLY A 153 -18.41 -37.64 -18.36
CA GLY A 153 -18.92 -37.81 -16.99
C GLY A 153 -18.96 -39.23 -16.42
N ALA A 154 -18.74 -40.27 -17.22
CA ALA A 154 -18.56 -41.65 -16.77
C ALA A 154 -17.23 -41.93 -16.04
N HIS A 155 -16.23 -41.04 -16.09
CA HIS A 155 -14.90 -41.30 -15.51
C HIS A 155 -14.48 -40.38 -14.35
N PHE A 156 -15.14 -39.24 -14.12
CA PHE A 156 -15.05 -38.53 -12.83
C PHE A 156 -16.00 -39.17 -11.82
N GLY A 157 -15.57 -40.31 -11.27
CA GLY A 157 -16.39 -41.20 -10.45
C GLY A 157 -17.05 -40.55 -9.22
N VAL A 158 -18.13 -41.20 -8.78
CA VAL A 158 -18.95 -40.82 -7.61
C VAL A 158 -18.05 -40.57 -6.38
N GLY A 159 -17.97 -39.30 -5.95
CA GLY A 159 -17.19 -38.88 -4.78
C GLY A 159 -16.14 -37.79 -5.03
N LEU A 160 -15.89 -37.39 -6.29
CA LEU A 160 -15.05 -36.22 -6.59
C LEU A 160 -15.82 -34.89 -6.52
N GLU A 161 -15.15 -33.83 -6.07
CA GLU A 161 -15.76 -32.49 -5.98
C GLU A 161 -16.16 -31.92 -7.35
N LYS A 162 -17.29 -31.21 -7.38
CA LYS A 162 -17.76 -30.47 -8.56
C LYS A 162 -17.02 -29.13 -8.65
N LEU A 163 -16.39 -28.87 -9.80
CA LEU A 163 -15.76 -27.59 -10.12
C LEU A 163 -16.84 -26.53 -10.45
N GLY A 164 -16.45 -25.26 -10.54
CA GLY A 164 -17.37 -24.13 -10.66
C GLY A 164 -17.76 -23.55 -9.29
N HIS A 165 -18.93 -22.93 -9.18
CA HIS A 165 -19.37 -22.23 -7.97
C HIS A 165 -19.49 -23.14 -6.76
N ALA A 166 -19.78 -24.43 -6.96
CA ALA A 166 -19.77 -25.45 -5.91
C ALA A 166 -18.39 -25.59 -5.22
N CYS A 167 -17.31 -25.34 -5.94
CA CYS A 167 -15.93 -25.37 -5.46
C CYS A 167 -15.52 -24.05 -4.79
N ALA A 168 -16.19 -22.92 -5.08
CA ALA A 168 -15.85 -21.59 -4.54
C ALA A 168 -15.86 -21.52 -3.00
N ARG A 169 -16.61 -22.41 -2.33
CA ARG A 169 -16.65 -22.57 -0.87
C ARG A 169 -15.29 -22.82 -0.21
N TYR A 170 -14.27 -23.24 -0.96
CA TYR A 170 -12.91 -23.42 -0.47
C TYR A 170 -12.06 -22.14 -0.47
N TRP A 171 -12.63 -20.98 -0.80
CA TRP A 171 -11.96 -19.68 -0.76
C TRP A 171 -12.77 -18.64 0.02
N SER A 172 -12.10 -17.94 0.94
CA SER A 172 -12.68 -16.83 1.71
C SER A 172 -12.75 -15.52 0.91
N PHE A 173 -13.42 -15.53 -0.25
CA PHE A 173 -13.69 -14.31 -1.02
C PHE A 173 -14.72 -13.41 -0.31
N LYS A 174 -14.66 -12.09 -0.54
CA LYS A 174 -15.67 -11.15 -0.03
C LYS A 174 -17.04 -11.42 -0.66
N PRO A 175 -18.16 -11.21 0.05
CA PRO A 175 -19.51 -11.35 -0.52
C PRO A 175 -19.70 -10.51 -1.79
N ARG A 176 -20.21 -11.15 -2.84
CA ARG A 176 -20.38 -10.60 -4.20
C ARG A 176 -19.07 -10.21 -4.93
N TYR A 177 -17.89 -10.70 -4.50
CA TYR A 177 -16.64 -10.51 -5.26
C TYR A 177 -16.39 -11.65 -6.26
N THR A 178 -16.40 -11.35 -7.56
CA THR A 178 -16.09 -12.34 -8.63
C THR A 178 -14.64 -12.18 -9.10
N ASN A 179 -13.80 -13.18 -8.85
CA ASN A 179 -12.35 -13.09 -9.01
C ASN A 179 -11.82 -13.38 -10.43
N LEU A 180 -12.16 -12.54 -11.41
CA LEU A 180 -11.75 -12.68 -12.82
C LEU A 180 -10.26 -12.40 -13.11
N ASN A 181 -9.42 -12.19 -12.09
CA ASN A 181 -7.98 -11.92 -12.24
C ASN A 181 -7.10 -12.78 -11.30
N ALA A 182 -7.50 -14.03 -11.07
CA ALA A 182 -6.71 -15.00 -10.28
C ALA A 182 -5.23 -15.09 -10.72
N GLY A 183 -4.92 -14.90 -12.00
CA GLY A 183 -3.54 -14.91 -12.50
C GLY A 183 -2.63 -13.79 -11.99
N ALA A 184 -3.14 -12.72 -11.36
CA ALA A 184 -2.30 -11.64 -10.84
C ALA A 184 -1.59 -11.99 -9.51
N PHE A 185 -2.36 -12.39 -8.49
CA PHE A 185 -1.87 -12.66 -7.12
C PHE A 185 -2.25 -14.05 -6.60
N GLY A 186 -2.83 -14.89 -7.46
CA GLY A 186 -3.36 -16.20 -7.11
C GLY A 186 -4.67 -16.15 -6.32
N ALA A 187 -5.09 -17.35 -5.92
CA ALA A 187 -6.20 -17.56 -5.00
C ALA A 187 -5.83 -18.72 -4.07
N CYS A 188 -5.32 -18.41 -2.87
CA CYS A 188 -4.97 -19.41 -1.87
C CYS A 188 -6.25 -19.97 -1.21
N PRO A 189 -6.52 -21.29 -1.26
CA PRO A 189 -7.67 -21.90 -0.61
C PRO A 189 -7.59 -21.77 0.91
N THR A 190 -8.74 -21.69 1.58
CA THR A 190 -8.84 -21.54 3.03
C THR A 190 -8.16 -22.68 3.78
N ALA A 191 -8.15 -23.89 3.23
CA ALA A 191 -7.40 -25.03 3.79
C ALA A 191 -5.87 -24.84 3.75
N VAL A 192 -5.33 -24.17 2.72
CA VAL A 192 -3.89 -23.86 2.62
C VAL A 192 -3.56 -22.63 3.48
N CYS A 193 -4.47 -21.65 3.56
CA CYS A 193 -4.38 -20.53 4.50
C CYS A 193 -4.43 -20.97 5.98
N GLN A 194 -5.00 -22.14 6.26
CA GLN A 194 -5.03 -22.72 7.61
C GLN A 194 -3.68 -23.38 7.96
N VAL A 195 -3.15 -24.23 7.06
CA VAL A 195 -1.79 -24.80 7.20
C VAL A 195 -0.72 -23.71 7.28
N TYR A 196 -0.88 -22.60 6.55
CA TYR A 196 -0.01 -21.43 6.67
C TYR A 196 0.09 -20.90 8.11
N LYS A 197 -1.04 -20.74 8.81
CA LYS A 197 -1.08 -20.28 10.21
C LYS A 197 -0.50 -21.32 11.16
N GLU A 198 -0.83 -22.60 10.97
CA GLU A 198 -0.33 -23.69 11.81
C GLU A 198 1.21 -23.73 11.80
N ILE A 199 1.83 -23.37 10.67
CA ILE A 199 3.29 -23.23 10.55
C ILE A 199 3.81 -21.95 11.21
N GLN A 200 3.04 -20.85 11.20
CA GLN A 200 3.39 -19.64 11.98
C GLN A 200 3.34 -19.91 13.49
N ASP A 201 2.28 -20.57 13.97
CA ASP A 201 2.14 -20.98 15.37
C ASP A 201 3.28 -21.94 15.78
N GLU A 202 3.72 -22.83 14.88
CA GLU A 202 4.87 -23.73 15.06
C GLU A 202 6.22 -23.01 15.10
N ILE A 203 6.41 -21.95 14.29
CA ILE A 203 7.59 -21.07 14.34
C ILE A 203 7.65 -20.36 15.68
N GLU A 204 6.60 -19.63 16.07
CA GLU A 204 6.59 -18.83 17.29
C GLU A 204 6.66 -19.69 18.57
N ALA A 205 6.23 -20.96 18.51
CA ALA A 205 6.38 -21.91 19.61
C ALA A 205 7.84 -22.33 19.90
N CYS A 206 8.71 -22.38 18.88
CA CYS A 206 10.14 -22.66 19.08
C CYS A 206 11.00 -22.20 17.88
N PRO A 207 11.31 -20.89 17.74
CA PRO A 207 11.89 -20.33 16.52
C PRO A 207 13.23 -20.97 16.11
N ASP A 208 14.16 -21.11 17.05
CA ASP A 208 15.50 -21.65 16.76
C ASP A 208 15.44 -23.11 16.29
N TYR A 209 14.66 -23.94 16.96
CA TYR A 209 14.46 -25.34 16.56
C TYR A 209 13.70 -25.47 15.23
N PHE A 210 12.76 -24.57 14.96
CA PHE A 210 12.09 -24.55 13.67
C PHE A 210 13.10 -24.24 12.55
N VAL A 211 13.93 -23.20 12.72
CA VAL A 211 14.92 -22.79 11.71
C VAL A 211 15.99 -23.85 11.47
N ASP A 212 16.63 -24.37 12.53
CA ASP A 212 17.79 -25.25 12.39
C ASP A 212 17.41 -26.70 12.01
N ALA A 213 16.34 -27.25 12.60
CA ALA A 213 15.97 -28.66 12.43
C ALA A 213 14.79 -28.87 11.48
N THR A 214 13.77 -28.00 11.55
CA THR A 214 12.46 -28.29 10.95
C THR A 214 12.34 -27.76 9.51
N LEU A 215 12.69 -26.49 9.30
CA LEU A 215 12.61 -25.79 8.01
C LEU A 215 13.36 -26.52 6.87
N PRO A 216 14.61 -27.04 7.06
CA PRO A 216 15.30 -27.77 6.00
C PRO A 216 14.61 -29.07 5.60
N SER A 217 13.89 -29.71 6.53
CA SER A 217 13.10 -30.92 6.25
C SER A 217 11.83 -30.60 5.46
N ARG A 218 11.09 -29.54 5.84
CA ARG A 218 9.88 -29.08 5.16
C ARG A 218 10.20 -28.57 3.74
N LEU A 219 11.27 -27.79 3.57
CA LEU A 219 11.73 -27.34 2.25
C LEU A 219 12.18 -28.51 1.36
N ARG A 220 12.80 -29.56 1.92
CA ARG A 220 13.14 -30.79 1.19
C ARG A 220 11.89 -31.51 0.69
N ALA A 221 10.91 -31.76 1.55
CA ALA A 221 9.65 -32.40 1.16
C ALA A 221 8.90 -31.62 0.08
N CYS A 222 8.85 -30.29 0.19
CA CYS A 222 8.30 -29.41 -0.85
C CYS A 222 9.02 -29.59 -2.21
N ARG A 223 10.36 -29.70 -2.23
CA ARG A 223 11.14 -29.90 -3.47
C ARG A 223 10.88 -31.27 -4.08
N GLU A 224 10.92 -32.32 -3.27
CA GLU A 224 10.68 -33.70 -3.67
C GLU A 224 9.28 -33.89 -4.27
N ARG A 225 8.28 -33.14 -3.79
CA ARG A 225 6.92 -33.15 -4.33
C ARG A 225 6.69 -32.26 -5.56
N VAL A 226 7.47 -31.19 -5.75
CA VAL A 226 7.36 -30.31 -6.94
C VAL A 226 8.18 -30.82 -8.12
N ALA A 227 9.35 -31.42 -7.87
CA ALA A 227 10.26 -31.86 -8.93
C ALA A 227 9.61 -32.78 -10.01
N PRO A 228 8.68 -33.72 -9.66
CA PRO A 228 7.93 -34.50 -10.66
C PRO A 228 6.97 -33.68 -11.54
N LEU A 229 6.41 -32.56 -11.07
CA LEU A 229 5.57 -31.66 -11.88
C LEU A 229 6.39 -30.87 -12.91
N LEU A 230 7.71 -30.82 -12.72
CA LEU A 230 8.67 -30.10 -13.56
C LEU A 230 9.54 -31.02 -14.43
N ASN A 231 9.53 -32.34 -14.16
CA ASN A 231 10.43 -33.34 -14.73
C ASN A 231 11.93 -33.01 -14.53
N VAL A 232 12.34 -32.69 -13.30
CA VAL A 232 13.75 -32.40 -12.93
C VAL A 232 14.13 -33.09 -11.62
N SER A 233 15.40 -32.99 -11.20
CA SER A 233 15.80 -33.43 -9.85
C SER A 233 15.38 -32.43 -8.77
N ALA A 234 14.96 -32.95 -7.61
CA ALA A 234 14.70 -32.15 -6.40
C ALA A 234 15.96 -31.44 -5.86
N ASP A 235 17.16 -31.83 -6.31
CA ASP A 235 18.41 -31.12 -6.05
C ASP A 235 18.53 -29.78 -6.79
N ASP A 236 17.90 -29.67 -7.97
CA ASP A 236 18.18 -28.59 -8.93
C ASP A 236 17.12 -27.47 -8.87
N VAL A 237 16.28 -27.52 -7.83
CA VAL A 237 15.22 -26.56 -7.52
C VAL A 237 15.36 -26.01 -6.10
N VAL A 238 14.93 -24.77 -5.91
CA VAL A 238 14.81 -24.08 -4.61
C VAL A 238 13.50 -23.28 -4.56
N PHE A 239 13.11 -22.82 -3.37
CA PHE A 239 11.96 -21.92 -3.22
C PHE A 239 12.44 -20.49 -2.93
N VAL A 240 11.75 -19.53 -3.52
CA VAL A 240 12.02 -18.09 -3.39
C VAL A 240 10.70 -17.31 -3.28
N PRO A 241 10.69 -16.05 -2.81
CA PRO A 241 9.44 -15.31 -2.61
C PRO A 241 8.59 -15.12 -3.88
N ASN A 242 9.22 -14.89 -5.04
CA ASN A 242 8.55 -14.67 -6.33
C ASN A 242 9.55 -14.70 -7.51
N THR A 243 9.01 -14.72 -8.75
CA THR A 243 9.79 -14.61 -10.00
C THR A 243 10.76 -13.44 -10.04
N THR A 244 10.38 -12.26 -9.57
CA THR A 244 11.25 -11.06 -9.62
C THR A 244 12.52 -11.28 -8.81
N THR A 245 12.43 -11.93 -7.65
CA THR A 245 13.61 -12.30 -6.84
C THR A 245 14.53 -13.28 -7.55
N ALA A 246 13.99 -14.30 -8.23
CA ALA A 246 14.79 -15.27 -9.01
C ALA A 246 15.45 -14.66 -10.24
N PHE A 247 14.83 -13.67 -10.89
CA PHE A 247 15.49 -12.96 -11.98
C PHE A 247 16.55 -11.99 -11.46
N HIS A 248 16.29 -11.32 -10.33
CA HIS A 248 17.22 -10.37 -9.72
C HIS A 248 18.57 -11.01 -9.37
N SER A 249 18.59 -12.23 -8.83
CA SER A 249 19.85 -12.96 -8.60
C SER A 249 20.63 -13.20 -9.90
N VAL A 250 19.96 -13.69 -10.94
CA VAL A 250 20.58 -14.02 -12.24
C VAL A 250 21.17 -12.77 -12.91
N ILE A 251 20.46 -11.65 -12.90
CA ILE A 251 20.94 -10.40 -13.52
C ILE A 251 21.95 -9.63 -12.64
N ARG A 252 22.02 -9.91 -11.32
CA ARG A 252 23.08 -9.43 -10.42
C ARG A 252 24.38 -10.20 -10.62
N ASP A 253 24.30 -11.53 -10.68
CA ASP A 253 25.47 -12.41 -10.60
C ASP A 253 26.11 -12.69 -11.96
N LEU A 254 25.33 -12.89 -13.03
CA LEU A 254 25.93 -13.22 -14.34
C LEU A 254 26.85 -12.12 -14.91
N PRO A 255 26.47 -10.82 -14.90
CA PRO A 255 27.32 -9.78 -15.49
C PRO A 255 28.64 -9.60 -14.72
N SER A 256 28.61 -9.74 -13.40
CA SER A 256 29.77 -9.57 -12.52
C SER A 256 30.72 -10.77 -12.51
N THR A 257 30.28 -11.94 -12.99
CA THR A 257 31.07 -13.19 -12.98
C THR A 257 31.50 -13.71 -14.36
N THR A 258 30.78 -13.38 -15.45
CA THR A 258 30.96 -14.06 -16.74
C THR A 258 30.93 -13.20 -18.00
N TRP A 259 30.62 -11.89 -17.93
CA TRP A 259 30.35 -11.07 -19.11
C TRP A 259 31.47 -10.07 -19.43
N ASP A 260 31.58 -9.73 -20.71
CA ASP A 260 32.43 -8.66 -21.25
C ASP A 260 31.68 -7.33 -21.30
N VAL A 261 32.43 -6.22 -21.25
CA VAL A 261 31.94 -4.86 -21.48
C VAL A 261 31.04 -4.77 -22.73
N GLY A 262 29.79 -4.36 -22.52
CA GLY A 262 28.79 -4.17 -23.58
C GLY A 262 28.03 -5.42 -24.00
N ASP A 263 28.21 -6.55 -23.30
CA ASP A 263 27.36 -7.74 -23.44
C ASP A 263 25.91 -7.44 -23.05
N ALA A 264 25.00 -8.26 -23.57
CA ALA A 264 23.59 -7.93 -23.65
C ALA A 264 22.63 -8.99 -23.10
N VAL A 265 21.52 -8.49 -22.55
CA VAL A 265 20.28 -9.25 -22.34
C VAL A 265 19.36 -9.02 -23.54
N LEU A 266 18.82 -10.10 -24.10
CA LEU A 266 17.69 -10.06 -25.02
C LEU A 266 16.37 -10.25 -24.25
N THR A 267 15.42 -9.34 -24.44
CA THR A 267 14.03 -9.44 -23.97
C THR A 267 13.05 -9.47 -25.17
N VAL A 268 11.78 -9.78 -24.90
CA VAL A 268 10.68 -9.53 -25.84
C VAL A 268 9.84 -8.35 -25.35
N SER A 269 9.15 -7.62 -26.23
CA SER A 269 8.38 -6.43 -25.82
C SER A 269 7.14 -6.73 -24.96
N THR A 270 6.83 -8.01 -24.70
CA THR A 270 5.79 -8.47 -23.76
C THR A 270 6.33 -8.99 -22.42
N THR A 271 7.66 -8.98 -22.23
CA THR A 271 8.33 -9.39 -20.98
C THR A 271 7.77 -8.60 -19.79
N TYR A 272 7.54 -9.28 -18.66
CA TYR A 272 6.91 -8.65 -17.50
C TYR A 272 7.69 -7.42 -16.99
N GLY A 273 6.97 -6.33 -16.71
CA GLY A 273 7.58 -5.01 -16.48
C GLY A 273 8.64 -4.96 -15.37
N ALA A 274 8.49 -5.74 -14.29
CA ALA A 274 9.51 -5.81 -13.23
C ALA A 274 10.82 -6.49 -13.69
N ILE A 275 10.73 -7.43 -14.63
CA ILE A 275 11.88 -8.11 -15.25
C ILE A 275 12.59 -7.14 -16.21
N GLY A 276 11.82 -6.44 -17.06
CA GLY A 276 12.34 -5.37 -17.92
C GLY A 276 13.02 -4.23 -17.15
N LEU A 277 12.47 -3.84 -15.99
CA LEU A 277 13.08 -2.86 -15.09
C LEU A 277 14.35 -3.37 -14.39
N ASN A 278 14.46 -4.67 -14.09
CA ASN A 278 15.71 -5.25 -13.60
C ASN A 278 16.81 -5.22 -14.68
N VAL A 279 16.47 -5.48 -15.95
CA VAL A 279 17.40 -5.30 -17.08
C VAL A 279 17.78 -3.83 -17.28
N GLN A 280 16.83 -2.90 -17.13
CA GLN A 280 17.11 -1.46 -17.19
C GLN A 280 18.06 -1.02 -16.06
N HIS A 281 17.83 -1.48 -14.82
CA HIS A 281 18.70 -1.16 -13.68
C HIS A 281 20.14 -1.64 -13.89
N ALA A 282 20.34 -2.85 -14.44
CA ALA A 282 21.66 -3.36 -14.80
C ALA A 282 22.35 -2.61 -15.97
N ALA A 283 21.58 -1.87 -16.78
CA ALA A 283 22.08 -0.99 -17.84
C ALA A 283 22.38 0.45 -17.35
N ASP A 284 21.64 0.90 -16.33
CA ASP A 284 21.78 2.22 -15.69
C ASP A 284 22.94 2.26 -14.68
N ALA A 285 23.36 1.10 -14.15
CA ALA A 285 24.49 0.95 -13.24
C ALA A 285 25.82 1.40 -13.89
N ARG A 286 26.14 2.69 -13.72
CA ARG A 286 27.35 3.34 -14.23
C ARG A 286 28.06 4.08 -13.11
N GLY A 287 29.35 3.80 -12.96
CA GLY A 287 30.30 4.55 -12.14
C GLY A 287 31.66 4.53 -12.83
N GLU A 288 32.51 5.52 -12.57
CA GLU A 288 33.78 5.69 -13.31
C GLU A 288 34.77 4.53 -13.07
N ASP A 289 34.67 3.86 -11.92
CA ASP A 289 35.45 2.66 -11.57
C ASP A 289 34.86 1.33 -12.12
N VAL A 290 33.65 1.33 -12.69
CA VAL A 290 32.97 0.11 -13.14
C VAL A 290 32.91 0.05 -14.67
N GLN A 291 33.76 -0.80 -15.25
CA GLN A 291 33.82 -1.02 -16.69
C GLN A 291 32.55 -1.69 -17.24
N GLY A 292 31.64 -0.89 -17.80
CA GLY A 292 30.67 -1.32 -18.81
C GLY A 292 29.37 -1.98 -18.33
N GLY A 293 28.35 -1.16 -18.10
CA GLY A 293 26.99 -1.64 -17.81
C GLY A 293 26.36 -2.49 -18.93
N VAL A 294 25.34 -3.28 -18.55
CA VAL A 294 24.66 -4.25 -19.42
C VAL A 294 23.91 -3.56 -20.56
N ARG A 295 23.95 -4.15 -21.75
CA ARG A 295 23.20 -3.65 -22.92
C ARG A 295 21.83 -4.33 -23.02
N ARG A 296 20.75 -3.60 -23.30
CA ARG A 296 19.44 -4.21 -23.63
C ARG A 296 19.30 -4.38 -25.14
N VAL A 297 18.85 -5.56 -25.55
CA VAL A 297 18.32 -5.87 -26.88
C VAL A 297 16.86 -6.30 -26.70
N GLU A 298 15.96 -5.85 -27.57
CA GLU A 298 14.54 -6.18 -27.45
C GLU A 298 13.98 -6.66 -28.80
N VAL A 299 13.16 -7.70 -28.76
CA VAL A 299 12.40 -8.20 -29.91
C VAL A 299 10.97 -7.67 -29.83
N PRO A 300 10.54 -6.77 -30.73
CA PRO A 300 9.18 -6.25 -30.74
C PRO A 300 8.20 -7.34 -31.21
N LEU A 301 7.24 -7.70 -30.36
CA LEU A 301 6.18 -8.67 -30.66
C LEU A 301 4.82 -7.97 -30.73
N VAL A 302 4.13 -8.14 -31.87
CA VAL A 302 2.75 -7.68 -32.05
C VAL A 302 1.87 -8.88 -32.32
N TRP A 303 1.16 -9.33 -31.28
CA TRP A 303 0.10 -10.34 -31.36
C TRP A 303 -1.12 -9.81 -32.12
N PRO A 304 -1.89 -10.65 -32.85
CA PRO A 304 -1.74 -12.10 -33.01
C PRO A 304 -0.52 -12.50 -33.89
N LEU A 305 0.18 -13.57 -33.51
CA LEU A 305 1.45 -13.99 -34.11
C LEU A 305 1.61 -15.51 -34.03
N THR A 306 2.09 -16.18 -35.09
CA THR A 306 2.33 -17.64 -35.04
C THR A 306 3.64 -17.98 -34.31
N ASP A 307 3.75 -19.19 -33.77
CA ASP A 307 4.96 -19.69 -33.10
C ASP A 307 6.21 -19.52 -33.97
N ASP A 308 6.11 -19.89 -35.26
CA ASP A 308 7.24 -19.87 -36.18
C ASP A 308 7.61 -18.44 -36.62
N ALA A 309 6.63 -17.52 -36.70
CA ALA A 309 6.89 -16.10 -36.92
C ALA A 309 7.57 -15.43 -35.71
N LEU A 310 7.21 -15.83 -34.49
CA LEU A 310 7.88 -15.40 -33.26
C LEU A 310 9.34 -15.90 -33.22
N LEU A 311 9.55 -17.19 -33.47
CA LEU A 311 10.91 -17.78 -33.52
C LEU A 311 11.78 -17.10 -34.58
N LYS A 312 11.22 -16.83 -35.76
CA LYS A 312 11.90 -16.07 -36.82
C LYS A 312 12.27 -14.65 -36.37
N ALA A 313 11.35 -13.90 -35.75
CA ALA A 313 11.62 -12.55 -35.28
C ALA A 313 12.74 -12.50 -34.21
N VAL A 314 12.77 -13.50 -33.31
CA VAL A 314 13.87 -13.65 -32.33
C VAL A 314 15.18 -13.99 -33.03
N GLU A 315 15.20 -14.94 -33.97
CA GLU A 315 16.41 -15.33 -34.71
C GLU A 315 16.95 -14.16 -35.56
N GLU A 316 16.10 -13.40 -36.24
CA GLU A 316 16.52 -12.22 -37.03
C GLU A 316 17.17 -11.14 -36.16
N VAL A 317 16.65 -10.89 -34.95
CA VAL A 317 17.27 -9.94 -34.01
C VAL A 317 18.61 -10.45 -33.48
N VAL A 318 18.70 -11.74 -33.13
CA VAL A 318 19.95 -12.37 -32.65
C VAL A 318 21.04 -12.37 -33.73
N VAL A 319 20.72 -12.76 -34.95
CA VAL A 319 21.65 -12.78 -36.09
C VAL A 319 22.11 -11.36 -36.45
N ARG A 320 21.21 -10.37 -36.42
CA ARG A 320 21.55 -8.97 -36.67
C ARG A 320 22.48 -8.39 -35.60
N ASP A 321 22.19 -8.60 -34.32
CA ASP A 321 23.02 -8.06 -33.23
C ASP A 321 24.42 -8.68 -33.20
N GLN A 322 24.52 -9.98 -33.51
CA GLN A 322 25.77 -10.74 -33.53
C GLN A 322 26.47 -10.82 -34.90
N SER A 323 26.00 -10.04 -35.90
CA SER A 323 26.66 -9.96 -37.21
C SER A 323 28.09 -9.40 -37.10
N GLU A 324 28.94 -9.71 -38.08
CA GLU A 324 30.31 -9.20 -38.10
C GLU A 324 30.34 -7.66 -38.12
N GLU A 325 29.41 -7.03 -38.84
CA GLU A 325 29.29 -5.57 -38.98
C GLU A 325 28.90 -4.95 -37.63
N ALA A 326 27.90 -5.53 -36.96
CA ALA A 326 27.44 -5.06 -35.65
C ALA A 326 28.49 -5.27 -34.55
N LEU A 327 29.25 -6.37 -34.59
CA LEU A 327 30.37 -6.61 -33.68
C LEU A 327 31.56 -5.69 -33.97
N LYS A 328 31.95 -5.49 -35.24
CA LYS A 328 33.01 -4.53 -35.64
C LYS A 328 32.67 -3.11 -35.20
N ALA A 329 31.41 -2.68 -35.36
CA ALA A 329 30.92 -1.39 -34.86
C ALA A 329 31.00 -1.24 -33.32
N ARG A 330 31.11 -2.36 -32.57
CA ARG A 330 31.32 -2.40 -31.11
C ARG A 330 32.75 -2.83 -30.73
N GLY A 331 33.74 -2.63 -31.62
CA GLY A 331 35.14 -2.96 -31.35
C GLY A 331 35.42 -4.46 -31.17
N GLY A 332 34.57 -5.32 -31.72
CA GLY A 332 34.63 -6.78 -31.59
C GLY A 332 33.97 -7.35 -30.32
N LYS A 333 33.36 -6.51 -29.47
CA LYS A 333 32.81 -6.89 -28.16
C LYS A 333 31.29 -6.76 -28.06
N GLY A 334 30.74 -7.25 -26.95
CA GLY A 334 29.33 -7.10 -26.58
C GLY A 334 28.38 -8.00 -27.36
N ARG A 335 28.28 -9.28 -26.99
CA ARG A 335 27.35 -10.28 -27.52
C ARG A 335 26.10 -10.38 -26.65
N ILE A 336 25.03 -10.99 -27.17
CA ILE A 336 23.91 -11.41 -26.33
C ILE A 336 24.38 -12.60 -25.49
N ARG A 337 24.27 -12.52 -24.16
CA ARG A 337 24.68 -13.59 -23.22
C ARG A 337 23.49 -14.29 -22.60
N LEU A 338 22.42 -13.56 -22.34
CA LEU A 338 21.18 -14.06 -21.74
C LEU A 338 19.98 -13.67 -22.62
N ALA A 339 19.09 -14.61 -22.88
CA ALA A 339 17.78 -14.37 -23.46
C ALA A 339 16.70 -14.66 -22.41
N VAL A 340 15.78 -13.72 -22.26
CA VAL A 340 14.68 -13.76 -21.29
C VAL A 340 13.37 -13.93 -22.06
N PHE A 341 12.70 -15.05 -21.84
CA PHE A 341 11.43 -15.38 -22.48
C PHE A 341 10.38 -15.76 -21.44
N ASP A 342 9.15 -15.32 -21.63
CA ASP A 342 8.04 -15.81 -20.82
C ASP A 342 7.64 -17.22 -21.31
N ALA A 343 7.26 -18.13 -20.42
CA ALA A 343 6.55 -19.36 -20.82
C ALA A 343 5.06 -19.08 -21.10
N ILE A 344 4.48 -18.19 -20.29
CA ILE A 344 3.18 -17.54 -20.56
C ILE A 344 3.31 -16.06 -20.16
N SER A 345 3.25 -15.16 -21.15
CA SER A 345 3.30 -13.71 -20.91
C SER A 345 2.15 -13.25 -20.00
N SER A 346 2.36 -12.12 -19.30
CA SER A 346 1.32 -11.55 -18.45
C SER A 346 0.34 -10.67 -19.24
N MET A 347 0.83 -9.74 -20.05
CA MET A 347 0.02 -8.81 -20.85
C MET A 347 0.60 -8.70 -22.26
N PRO A 348 -0.06 -9.24 -23.31
CA PRO A 348 -1.22 -10.14 -23.24
C PRO A 348 -0.93 -11.46 -22.51
N GLY A 349 -1.99 -12.12 -22.03
CA GLY A 349 -1.90 -13.43 -21.39
C GLY A 349 -1.78 -14.55 -22.43
N ILE A 350 -0.56 -14.92 -22.85
CA ILE A 350 -0.31 -15.77 -24.03
C ILE A 350 0.85 -16.78 -23.79
N ARG A 351 0.67 -18.06 -24.14
CA ARG A 351 1.71 -19.11 -24.07
C ARG A 351 2.66 -19.06 -25.27
N LEU A 352 3.86 -18.53 -25.07
CA LEU A 352 4.96 -18.55 -26.05
C LEU A 352 5.46 -20.00 -26.28
N PRO A 353 6.10 -20.28 -27.43
CA PRO A 353 6.77 -21.55 -27.69
C PRO A 353 8.13 -21.62 -26.97
N TRP A 354 8.13 -21.48 -25.64
CA TRP A 354 9.33 -21.31 -24.83
C TRP A 354 10.30 -22.50 -24.95
N GLU A 355 9.79 -23.73 -25.14
CA GLU A 355 10.60 -24.93 -25.39
C GLU A 355 11.43 -24.78 -26.68
N LYS A 356 10.81 -24.28 -27.76
CA LYS A 356 11.49 -23.98 -29.03
C LYS A 356 12.45 -22.78 -28.90
N LEU A 357 12.11 -21.78 -28.06
CA LEU A 357 12.97 -20.63 -27.79
C LEU A 357 14.23 -20.99 -26.99
N VAL A 358 14.15 -21.96 -26.06
CA VAL A 358 15.33 -22.52 -25.39
C VAL A 358 16.25 -23.22 -26.40
N ALA A 359 15.69 -24.03 -27.31
CA ALA A 359 16.46 -24.66 -28.38
C ALA A 359 17.12 -23.63 -29.32
N LEU A 360 16.43 -22.53 -29.63
CA LEU A 360 16.97 -21.42 -30.42
C LEU A 360 18.10 -20.66 -29.67
N ALA A 361 17.95 -20.40 -28.37
CA ALA A 361 18.99 -19.78 -27.56
C ALA A 361 20.26 -20.65 -27.53
N LYS A 362 20.09 -21.97 -27.31
CA LYS A 362 21.19 -22.97 -27.36
C LYS A 362 21.89 -23.01 -28.72
N LYS A 363 21.15 -22.98 -29.83
CA LYS A 363 21.69 -22.90 -31.21
C LYS A 363 22.66 -21.72 -31.37
N HIS A 364 22.35 -20.58 -30.75
CA HIS A 364 23.16 -19.35 -30.78
C HIS A 364 24.15 -19.20 -29.62
N LYS A 365 24.26 -20.21 -28.73
CA LYS A 365 25.10 -20.21 -27.51
C LYS A 365 24.76 -19.10 -26.51
N ILE A 366 23.48 -18.76 -26.41
CA ILE A 366 22.92 -17.77 -25.49
C ILE A 366 22.27 -18.52 -24.31
N MET A 367 22.50 -18.08 -23.08
CA MET A 367 21.85 -18.66 -21.90
C MET A 367 20.35 -18.32 -21.89
N SER A 368 19.53 -19.22 -21.35
CA SER A 368 18.07 -19.11 -21.37
C SER A 368 17.48 -18.93 -19.95
N PHE A 369 16.91 -17.75 -19.68
CA PHE A 369 16.06 -17.53 -18.51
C PHE A 369 14.59 -17.56 -18.93
N ILE A 370 13.83 -18.45 -18.32
CA ILE A 370 12.39 -18.58 -18.59
C ILE A 370 11.58 -18.00 -17.43
N ASP A 371 10.90 -16.89 -17.69
CA ASP A 371 9.84 -16.39 -16.82
C ASP A 371 8.61 -17.29 -16.98
N GLY A 372 8.62 -18.37 -16.20
CA GLY A 372 7.50 -19.26 -16.03
C GLY A 372 6.48 -18.76 -15.00
N ALA A 373 6.40 -17.47 -14.66
CA ALA A 373 5.61 -16.93 -13.56
C ALA A 373 4.16 -17.44 -13.52
N HIS A 374 3.55 -17.68 -14.67
CA HIS A 374 2.17 -18.12 -14.82
C HIS A 374 2.01 -19.63 -15.09
N SER A 375 3.08 -20.44 -15.02
CA SER A 375 3.09 -21.79 -15.60
C SER A 375 2.64 -22.93 -14.67
N ILE A 376 3.26 -23.08 -13.50
CA ILE A 376 3.12 -24.30 -12.68
C ILE A 376 1.69 -24.45 -12.14
N GLY A 377 1.02 -25.54 -12.51
CA GLY A 377 -0.39 -25.79 -12.21
C GLY A 377 -1.40 -25.16 -13.17
N GLN A 378 -0.95 -24.41 -14.20
CA GLN A 378 -1.76 -23.97 -15.35
C GLN A 378 -1.47 -24.81 -16.61
N ILE A 379 -0.21 -25.18 -16.84
CA ILE A 379 0.24 -25.97 -17.99
C ILE A 379 1.10 -27.15 -17.53
N GLN A 380 1.09 -28.23 -18.33
CA GLN A 380 2.09 -29.28 -18.19
C GLN A 380 3.48 -28.70 -18.48
N LEU A 381 4.46 -29.07 -17.65
CA LEU A 381 5.85 -28.68 -17.81
C LEU A 381 6.74 -29.92 -17.99
N ASP A 382 7.78 -29.76 -18.80
CA ASP A 382 8.88 -30.69 -18.93
C ASP A 382 10.18 -29.88 -19.06
N ILE A 383 10.69 -29.42 -17.92
CA ILE A 383 11.92 -28.63 -17.84
C ILE A 383 13.12 -29.53 -18.12
N GLY A 384 13.06 -30.83 -17.81
CA GLY A 384 14.10 -31.80 -18.15
C GLY A 384 14.32 -31.97 -19.66
N ALA A 385 13.25 -32.02 -20.46
CA ALA A 385 13.35 -32.14 -21.91
C ALA A 385 13.73 -30.83 -22.61
N ALA A 386 13.20 -29.68 -22.15
CA ALA A 386 13.60 -28.38 -22.69
C ALA A 386 15.03 -27.97 -22.26
N ASP A 387 15.42 -28.33 -21.03
CA ASP A 387 16.71 -28.08 -20.41
C ASP A 387 17.14 -26.59 -20.42
N PRO A 388 16.28 -25.63 -20.00
CA PRO A 388 16.65 -24.22 -19.90
C PRO A 388 17.79 -24.03 -18.90
N ASP A 389 18.48 -22.89 -18.96
CA ASP A 389 19.55 -22.57 -18.02
C ASP A 389 19.00 -22.16 -16.66
N PHE A 390 17.88 -21.43 -16.66
CA PHE A 390 17.11 -20.97 -15.51
C PHE A 390 15.61 -21.00 -15.83
N PHE A 391 14.77 -21.42 -14.88
CA PHE A 391 13.31 -21.36 -15.00
C PHE A 391 12.68 -21.06 -13.64
N VAL A 392 11.72 -20.14 -13.56
CA VAL A 392 11.02 -19.83 -12.29
C VAL A 392 9.50 -19.80 -12.46
N SER A 393 8.75 -20.29 -11.48
CA SER A 393 7.28 -20.25 -11.53
C SER A 393 6.64 -19.99 -10.17
N ASN A 394 5.62 -19.12 -10.12
CA ASN A 394 4.96 -18.74 -8.88
C ASN A 394 3.93 -19.81 -8.46
N CYS A 395 4.34 -20.70 -7.55
CA CYS A 395 3.45 -21.65 -6.88
C CYS A 395 2.20 -20.95 -6.31
N HIS A 396 2.36 -19.72 -5.80
CA HIS A 396 1.27 -18.95 -5.22
C HIS A 396 0.20 -18.46 -6.22
N LYS A 397 0.46 -18.50 -7.54
CA LYS A 397 -0.54 -18.08 -8.55
C LYS A 397 -1.52 -19.21 -8.86
N TRP A 398 -1.01 -20.31 -9.42
CA TRP A 398 -1.85 -21.39 -9.97
C TRP A 398 -1.73 -22.72 -9.21
N LEU A 399 -0.63 -22.96 -8.48
CA LEU A 399 -0.45 -24.17 -7.66
C LEU A 399 -1.09 -24.07 -6.26
N TYR A 400 -1.78 -22.96 -5.96
CA TYR A 400 -2.53 -22.72 -4.72
C TYR A 400 -1.71 -22.71 -3.41
N ALA A 401 -0.39 -22.57 -3.48
CA ALA A 401 0.44 -22.22 -2.31
C ALA A 401 0.11 -20.81 -1.79
N HIS A 402 0.53 -20.48 -0.56
CA HIS A 402 0.36 -19.14 -0.01
C HIS A 402 1.23 -18.10 -0.73
N ARG A 403 0.82 -16.83 -0.70
CA ARG A 403 1.51 -15.73 -1.38
C ARG A 403 2.90 -15.51 -0.79
N GLY A 404 3.88 -15.27 -1.67
CA GLY A 404 5.29 -15.27 -1.28
C GLY A 404 6.00 -16.61 -1.52
N CYS A 405 5.51 -17.44 -2.45
CA CYS A 405 6.19 -18.67 -2.86
C CYS A 405 6.26 -18.85 -4.38
N ALA A 406 7.46 -19.14 -4.87
CA ALA A 406 7.78 -19.55 -6.24
C ALA A 406 8.88 -20.64 -6.22
N VAL A 407 8.81 -21.60 -7.13
CA VAL A 407 9.88 -22.57 -7.38
C VAL A 407 10.84 -22.00 -8.42
N PHE A 408 12.13 -22.06 -8.14
CA PHE A 408 13.21 -21.63 -9.01
C PHE A 408 14.12 -22.83 -9.33
N TYR A 409 14.15 -23.22 -10.60
CA TYR A 409 15.05 -24.21 -11.17
C TYR A 409 16.30 -23.53 -11.73
N VAL A 410 17.46 -24.08 -11.39
CA VAL A 410 18.74 -23.73 -12.01
C VAL A 410 19.43 -25.00 -12.46
N ALA A 411 19.68 -25.12 -13.77
CA ALA A 411 20.35 -26.29 -14.33
C ALA A 411 21.69 -26.52 -13.63
N ARG A 412 22.01 -27.77 -13.27
CA ARG A 412 23.18 -28.11 -12.44
C ARG A 412 24.51 -27.54 -12.95
N ARG A 413 24.65 -27.41 -14.28
CA ARG A 413 25.78 -26.74 -14.95
C ARG A 413 25.98 -25.27 -14.54
N ASN A 414 24.92 -24.56 -14.14
CA ASN A 414 24.88 -23.11 -13.90
C ASN A 414 24.70 -22.74 -12.41
N GLN A 415 24.47 -23.69 -11.51
CA GLN A 415 24.26 -23.42 -10.07
C GLN A 415 25.44 -22.67 -9.43
N HIS A 416 26.66 -22.84 -9.95
CA HIS A 416 27.85 -22.11 -9.50
C HIS A 416 27.88 -20.63 -9.88
N LEU A 417 26.93 -20.15 -10.71
CA LEU A 417 26.88 -18.78 -11.26
C LEU A 417 25.85 -17.87 -10.57
N VAL A 418 25.01 -18.39 -9.66
CA VAL A 418 23.87 -17.65 -9.09
C VAL A 418 23.68 -17.95 -7.61
N HIS A 419 23.65 -16.90 -6.80
CA HIS A 419 23.62 -16.94 -5.34
C HIS A 419 22.30 -16.37 -4.77
N GLY A 420 22.04 -16.64 -3.49
CA GLY A 420 20.88 -16.12 -2.76
C GLY A 420 20.74 -14.59 -2.82
N VAL A 421 19.50 -14.12 -2.62
CA VAL A 421 19.14 -12.69 -2.54
C VAL A 421 18.35 -12.46 -1.26
N PRO A 422 18.86 -11.67 -0.29
CA PRO A 422 20.22 -11.15 -0.20
C PRO A 422 21.29 -12.25 -0.05
N VAL A 423 22.57 -11.87 -0.16
CA VAL A 423 23.70 -12.74 0.21
C VAL A 423 23.65 -12.97 1.73
N SER A 424 23.87 -14.20 2.18
CA SER A 424 23.74 -14.61 3.59
C SER A 424 24.77 -15.68 3.98
N TRP A 425 24.69 -16.21 5.19
CA TRP A 425 25.70 -17.06 5.85
C TRP A 425 26.25 -18.23 5.03
N MET A 426 25.43 -18.84 4.18
CA MET A 426 25.80 -20.00 3.37
C MET A 426 26.59 -19.64 2.09
N TYR A 427 26.85 -18.36 1.82
CA TYR A 427 27.71 -17.94 0.72
C TYR A 427 29.15 -18.42 0.89
N LEU A 428 29.80 -18.76 -0.23
CA LEU A 428 31.18 -19.23 -0.27
C LEU A 428 31.98 -18.38 -1.26
N PRO A 429 33.10 -17.76 -0.83
CA PRO A 429 34.08 -17.15 -1.73
C PRO A 429 34.55 -18.13 -2.80
N ALA A 430 34.78 -17.65 -4.02
CA ALA A 430 35.21 -18.46 -5.16
C ALA A 430 36.48 -19.31 -4.87
N SER A 431 37.40 -18.79 -4.06
CA SER A 431 38.62 -19.48 -3.62
C SER A 431 38.38 -20.71 -2.74
N GLN A 432 37.23 -20.80 -2.05
CA GLN A 432 36.86 -21.94 -1.19
C GLN A 432 35.92 -22.92 -1.89
N ARG A 433 35.21 -22.47 -2.94
CA ARG A 433 34.19 -23.27 -3.65
C ARG A 433 34.76 -24.57 -4.25
N ALA A 434 35.93 -24.52 -4.89
CA ALA A 434 36.53 -25.69 -5.53
C ALA A 434 36.76 -26.87 -4.54
N GLN A 435 37.21 -26.58 -3.32
CA GLN A 435 37.42 -27.59 -2.27
C GLN A 435 36.09 -28.15 -1.74
N GLN A 436 35.05 -27.33 -1.63
CA GLN A 436 33.71 -27.83 -1.26
C GLN A 436 33.06 -28.66 -2.37
N ASP A 437 33.27 -28.30 -3.64
CA ASP A 437 32.77 -29.08 -4.78
C ASP A 437 33.49 -30.43 -4.91
N GLU A 438 34.69 -30.60 -4.36
CA GLU A 438 35.35 -31.92 -4.21
C GLU A 438 34.83 -32.69 -3.00
N ALA A 439 34.65 -32.04 -1.84
CA ALA A 439 34.06 -32.65 -0.65
C ALA A 439 32.64 -33.20 -0.95
N ALA A 440 31.80 -32.42 -1.63
CA ALA A 440 30.46 -32.83 -2.05
C ALA A 440 30.47 -34.09 -2.96
N LYS A 441 31.47 -34.22 -3.84
CA LYS A 441 31.67 -35.42 -4.69
C LYS A 441 32.16 -36.62 -3.89
N ALA A 442 32.86 -36.40 -2.78
CA ALA A 442 33.30 -37.45 -1.85
C ALA A 442 32.16 -37.96 -0.93
N GLY A 443 30.95 -37.42 -1.04
CA GLY A 443 29.76 -37.91 -0.33
C GLY A 443 29.53 -37.29 1.05
N SER A 444 30.39 -36.37 1.50
CA SER A 444 30.04 -35.49 2.63
C SER A 444 29.10 -34.38 2.13
N LEU A 445 27.93 -34.25 2.76
CA LEU A 445 27.02 -33.14 2.48
C LEU A 445 27.62 -31.85 3.04
N PRO A 446 27.98 -30.84 2.21
CA PRO A 446 28.43 -29.56 2.73
C PRO A 446 27.24 -28.79 3.29
N VAL A 447 27.41 -28.22 4.48
CA VAL A 447 26.44 -27.30 5.10
C VAL A 447 26.12 -26.15 4.14
N ASN A 448 27.14 -25.66 3.42
CA ASN A 448 27.07 -24.48 2.53
C ASN A 448 26.81 -24.86 1.06
N SER A 449 25.97 -25.89 0.82
CA SER A 449 25.59 -26.30 -0.54
C SER A 449 24.96 -25.16 -1.36
N TRP A 450 24.82 -25.34 -2.69
CA TRP A 450 24.09 -24.35 -3.51
C TRP A 450 22.66 -24.11 -2.99
N ARG A 451 21.93 -25.17 -2.63
CA ARG A 451 20.57 -25.06 -2.07
C ARG A 451 20.54 -24.32 -0.72
N ALA A 452 21.52 -24.54 0.14
CA ALA A 452 21.58 -23.90 1.45
C ALA A 452 21.63 -22.35 1.37
N GLN A 453 22.22 -21.79 0.31
CA GLN A 453 22.21 -20.35 0.00
C GLN A 453 20.81 -19.77 -0.30
N TRP A 454 19.81 -20.64 -0.48
CA TRP A 454 18.40 -20.28 -0.70
C TRP A 454 17.48 -20.74 0.44
N GLU A 455 17.84 -21.82 1.13
CA GLU A 455 17.12 -22.27 2.33
C GLU A 455 17.29 -21.26 3.49
N PHE A 456 18.47 -20.62 3.60
CA PHE A 456 18.68 -19.49 4.49
C PHE A 456 19.32 -18.30 3.77
N SER A 457 18.49 -17.39 3.23
CA SER A 457 18.89 -16.11 2.64
C SER A 457 18.52 -14.91 3.53
N GLY A 458 18.57 -15.07 4.86
CA GLY A 458 18.11 -14.08 5.85
C GLY A 458 16.73 -14.37 6.44
N THR A 459 16.45 -13.81 7.61
CA THR A 459 15.23 -14.04 8.41
C THR A 459 13.99 -13.44 7.74
N VAL A 460 12.98 -14.28 7.47
CA VAL A 460 11.71 -13.93 6.81
C VAL A 460 10.59 -14.86 7.31
N ASP A 461 9.33 -14.58 6.99
CA ASP A 461 8.24 -15.58 7.13
C ASP A 461 8.43 -16.71 6.11
N TRP A 462 9.05 -17.82 6.55
CA TRP A 462 9.25 -19.01 5.73
C TRP A 462 7.97 -19.81 5.49
N SER A 463 6.91 -19.61 6.28
CA SER A 463 5.68 -20.43 6.25
C SER A 463 5.05 -20.45 4.87
N SER A 464 5.09 -19.32 4.16
CA SER A 464 4.60 -19.21 2.79
C SER A 464 5.31 -20.15 1.81
N LEU A 465 6.64 -20.35 1.96
CA LEU A 465 7.44 -21.22 1.09
C LEU A 465 7.07 -22.69 1.23
N VAL A 466 6.74 -23.14 2.46
CA VAL A 466 6.46 -24.55 2.78
C VAL A 466 4.99 -24.96 2.65
N THR A 467 4.07 -24.01 2.40
CA THR A 467 2.65 -24.31 2.09
C THR A 467 2.39 -25.06 0.77
N VAL A 468 3.44 -25.29 -0.03
CA VAL A 468 3.38 -25.96 -1.34
C VAL A 468 2.80 -27.37 -1.24
N GLU A 469 3.13 -28.10 -0.17
CA GLU A 469 2.55 -29.44 0.08
C GLU A 469 1.03 -29.40 0.20
N ALA A 470 0.50 -28.49 1.02
CA ALA A 470 -0.94 -28.31 1.21
C ALA A 470 -1.64 -27.85 -0.09
N GLY A 471 -0.97 -27.02 -0.90
CA GLY A 471 -1.44 -26.66 -2.24
C GLY A 471 -1.59 -27.90 -3.15
N LEU A 472 -0.56 -28.76 -3.20
CA LEU A 472 -0.58 -30.00 -3.96
C LEU A 472 -1.63 -31.01 -3.45
N ASP A 473 -1.80 -31.16 -2.14
CA ASP A 473 -2.81 -32.05 -1.56
C ASP A 473 -4.24 -31.54 -1.76
N PHE A 474 -4.44 -30.22 -1.72
CA PHE A 474 -5.72 -29.63 -2.10
C PHE A 474 -6.03 -29.85 -3.59
N ARG A 475 -5.05 -29.62 -4.49
CA ARG A 475 -5.20 -29.89 -5.93
C ARG A 475 -5.46 -31.38 -6.22
N LYS A 476 -4.81 -32.29 -5.50
CA LYS A 476 -5.08 -33.74 -5.54
C LYS A 476 -6.53 -34.06 -5.16
N LYS A 477 -7.08 -33.45 -4.09
CA LYS A 477 -8.50 -33.61 -3.69
C LYS A 477 -9.48 -33.11 -4.76
N LEU A 478 -9.11 -32.09 -5.54
CA LEU A 478 -9.91 -31.62 -6.69
C LEU A 478 -9.83 -32.53 -7.93
N GLY A 479 -9.07 -33.64 -7.89
CA GLY A 479 -8.87 -34.55 -9.03
C GLY A 479 -7.52 -34.40 -9.74
N GLY A 480 -6.61 -33.60 -9.19
CA GLY A 480 -5.23 -33.47 -9.66
C GLY A 480 -5.01 -32.58 -10.88
N GLU A 481 -3.73 -32.38 -11.21
CA GLU A 481 -3.27 -31.37 -12.17
C GLU A 481 -3.99 -31.40 -13.52
N ARG A 482 -4.13 -32.58 -14.15
CA ARG A 482 -4.73 -32.70 -15.49
C ARG A 482 -6.17 -32.18 -15.54
N ARG A 483 -7.03 -32.59 -14.60
CA ARG A 483 -8.43 -32.14 -14.52
C ARG A 483 -8.52 -30.63 -14.33
N ILE A 484 -7.67 -30.08 -13.46
CA ILE A 484 -7.64 -28.65 -13.15
C ILE A 484 -7.21 -27.84 -14.38
N MET A 485 -6.09 -28.20 -15.01
CA MET A 485 -5.57 -27.50 -16.19
C MET A 485 -6.55 -27.57 -17.36
N ALA A 486 -7.15 -28.74 -17.62
CA ALA A 486 -8.14 -28.90 -18.68
C ALA A 486 -9.41 -28.07 -18.45
N TYR A 487 -9.99 -28.10 -17.23
CA TYR A 487 -11.16 -27.29 -16.88
C TYR A 487 -10.89 -25.79 -17.05
N GLN A 488 -9.75 -25.30 -16.57
CA GLN A 488 -9.40 -23.89 -16.68
C GLN A 488 -9.15 -23.45 -18.12
N HIS A 489 -8.57 -24.31 -18.96
CA HIS A 489 -8.34 -24.04 -20.39
C HIS A 489 -9.65 -24.02 -21.19
N TRP A 490 -10.53 -25.02 -21.00
CA TRP A 490 -11.88 -25.05 -21.58
C TRP A 490 -12.69 -23.80 -21.18
N LEU A 491 -12.71 -23.48 -19.88
CA LEU A 491 -13.45 -22.34 -19.35
C LEU A 491 -12.95 -20.99 -19.89
N ALA A 492 -11.62 -20.81 -20.03
CA ALA A 492 -11.06 -19.59 -20.58
C ALA A 492 -11.44 -19.38 -22.05
N LEU A 493 -11.45 -20.44 -22.87
CA LEU A 493 -11.86 -20.38 -24.27
C LEU A 493 -13.38 -20.19 -24.43
N ARG A 494 -14.20 -21.01 -23.78
CA ARG A 494 -15.68 -20.96 -23.86
C ARG A 494 -16.24 -19.69 -23.21
N GLY A 495 -15.73 -19.32 -22.04
CA GLY A 495 -16.03 -18.04 -21.38
C GLY A 495 -15.54 -16.84 -22.20
N GLY A 496 -14.36 -16.94 -22.82
CA GLY A 496 -13.83 -15.94 -23.74
C GLY A 496 -14.73 -15.69 -24.96
N GLN A 497 -15.18 -16.75 -25.64
CA GLN A 497 -16.14 -16.64 -26.74
C GLN A 497 -17.45 -15.97 -26.32
N ALA A 498 -18.03 -16.39 -25.18
CA ALA A 498 -19.26 -15.80 -24.64
C ALA A 498 -19.07 -14.31 -24.33
N ALA A 499 -17.93 -13.94 -23.73
CA ALA A 499 -17.56 -12.57 -23.45
C ALA A 499 -17.41 -11.72 -24.73
N CYS A 500 -16.71 -12.22 -25.75
CA CYS A 500 -16.57 -11.56 -27.05
C CYS A 500 -17.91 -11.38 -27.79
N LYS A 501 -18.79 -12.39 -27.73
CA LYS A 501 -20.16 -12.32 -28.26
C LYS A 501 -20.99 -11.23 -27.57
N ILE A 502 -20.82 -11.04 -26.26
CA ILE A 502 -21.47 -9.96 -25.50
C ILE A 502 -20.88 -8.59 -25.86
N LEU A 503 -19.56 -8.48 -25.93
CA LEU A 503 -18.86 -7.22 -26.26
C LEU A 503 -19.06 -6.77 -27.72
N GLY A 504 -19.31 -7.71 -28.64
CA GLY A 504 -19.32 -7.45 -30.09
C GLY A 504 -17.90 -7.34 -30.66
N THR A 505 -16.95 -8.11 -30.11
CA THR A 505 -15.50 -8.02 -30.41
C THR A 505 -14.86 -9.40 -30.52
N GLU A 506 -13.52 -9.45 -30.56
CA GLU A 506 -12.72 -10.65 -30.85
C GLU A 506 -11.77 -11.04 -29.70
N LEU A 507 -11.28 -12.28 -29.77
CA LEU A 507 -10.22 -12.84 -28.93
C LEU A 507 -8.84 -12.53 -29.54
N LEU A 508 -7.82 -12.31 -28.71
CA LEU A 508 -6.43 -12.27 -29.17
C LEU A 508 -5.87 -13.69 -29.31
N GLU A 509 -6.28 -14.39 -30.37
CA GLU A 509 -5.98 -15.80 -30.64
C GLU A 509 -5.66 -16.01 -32.13
N VAL A 510 -4.99 -17.12 -32.46
CA VAL A 510 -4.53 -17.44 -33.84
C VAL A 510 -5.17 -18.73 -34.37
N LEU A 511 -6.17 -19.28 -33.68
CA LEU A 511 -6.89 -20.48 -34.07
C LEU A 511 -7.86 -20.23 -35.23
N GLU A 512 -7.92 -21.17 -36.17
CA GLU A 512 -9.06 -21.32 -37.07
C GLU A 512 -10.33 -21.70 -36.29
N ASP A 513 -11.49 -21.20 -36.72
CA ASP A 513 -12.81 -21.47 -36.10
C ASP A 513 -13.08 -22.97 -35.88
N THR A 514 -12.66 -23.83 -36.82
CA THR A 514 -12.86 -25.29 -36.76
C THR A 514 -12.02 -25.98 -35.68
N THR A 515 -10.92 -25.34 -35.25
CA THR A 515 -10.11 -25.81 -34.13
C THR A 515 -10.65 -25.21 -32.84
N LEU A 516 -11.04 -23.93 -32.82
CA LEU A 516 -11.63 -23.30 -31.63
C LEU A 516 -12.95 -23.97 -31.21
N ALA A 517 -13.85 -24.26 -32.14
CA ALA A 517 -15.10 -25.00 -31.88
C ALA A 517 -14.83 -26.39 -31.29
N ALA A 518 -13.81 -27.10 -31.79
CA ALA A 518 -13.46 -28.43 -31.30
C ALA A 518 -12.95 -28.45 -29.84
N VAL A 519 -12.47 -27.32 -29.29
CA VAL A 519 -12.07 -27.20 -27.87
C VAL A 519 -13.19 -26.62 -26.99
N THR A 520 -14.23 -26.03 -27.59
CA THR A 520 -15.23 -25.22 -26.87
C THR A 520 -16.67 -25.73 -26.94
N ASN A 521 -16.93 -26.81 -27.68
CA ASN A 521 -18.19 -27.54 -27.57
C ASN A 521 -18.32 -28.22 -26.20
N ASP A 522 -19.56 -28.35 -25.73
CA ASP A 522 -19.90 -29.12 -24.54
C ASP A 522 -20.17 -30.58 -24.95
N PRO A 523 -19.62 -31.61 -24.29
CA PRO A 523 -19.96 -33.00 -24.62
C PRO A 523 -21.45 -33.32 -24.40
N ASP A 524 -22.11 -32.71 -23.42
CA ASP A 524 -23.54 -32.94 -23.12
C ASP A 524 -24.48 -32.39 -24.23
N ASP A 525 -24.08 -31.33 -24.95
CA ASP A 525 -24.84 -30.76 -26.09
C ASP A 525 -24.85 -31.68 -27.33
N GLY A 526 -24.04 -32.76 -27.35
CA GLY A 526 -23.82 -33.61 -28.53
C GLY A 526 -24.90 -34.65 -28.85
N ALA A 527 -25.98 -34.73 -28.06
CA ALA A 527 -26.95 -35.83 -28.09
C ALA A 527 -28.27 -35.53 -28.85
N GLU A 528 -28.28 -34.54 -29.76
CA GLU A 528 -29.44 -34.36 -30.66
C GLU A 528 -29.60 -35.53 -31.63
N LYS A 529 -30.84 -36.01 -31.75
CA LYS A 529 -31.19 -37.22 -32.50
C LYS A 529 -31.47 -36.91 -33.96
N ASP A 530 -30.43 -36.59 -34.73
CA ASP A 530 -30.50 -36.55 -36.20
C ASP A 530 -30.61 -37.98 -36.77
N GLY A 531 -31.82 -38.53 -36.62
CA GLY A 531 -32.24 -39.76 -37.27
C GLY A 531 -32.81 -39.47 -38.66
N ASP A 532 -31.93 -39.24 -39.64
CA ASP A 532 -32.28 -39.40 -41.05
C ASP A 532 -31.56 -40.62 -41.65
N LYS A 533 -32.19 -41.25 -42.65
CA LYS A 533 -31.72 -42.47 -43.30
C LYS A 533 -31.19 -42.17 -44.69
N ASN A 534 -29.98 -42.59 -44.98
CA ASN A 534 -29.64 -43.07 -46.33
C ASN A 534 -28.56 -44.16 -46.26
N ASP A 535 -28.91 -45.33 -46.80
CA ASP A 535 -27.98 -46.44 -46.99
C ASP A 535 -27.22 -46.26 -48.32
N GLY A 536 -25.91 -46.52 -48.31
CA GLY A 536 -25.12 -46.82 -49.51
C GLY A 536 -24.24 -45.69 -50.09
N ASP A 537 -22.93 -45.77 -49.85
CA ASP A 537 -21.95 -46.15 -50.89
C ASP A 537 -20.58 -46.49 -50.26
N ASP A 538 -20.04 -47.68 -50.54
CA ASP A 538 -18.74 -48.15 -49.98
C ASP A 538 -17.56 -47.62 -50.81
N GLY A 539 -17.37 -46.29 -50.78
CA GLY A 539 -16.57 -45.53 -51.75
C GLY A 539 -15.24 -44.92 -51.28
N ASN A 540 -14.29 -45.74 -50.80
CA ASN A 540 -12.84 -45.41 -50.72
C ASN A 540 -12.45 -43.95 -50.36
N THR A 541 -12.81 -43.46 -49.17
CA THR A 541 -12.21 -42.22 -48.66
C THR A 541 -10.79 -42.48 -48.15
N ALA A 542 -9.79 -42.06 -48.93
CA ALA A 542 -8.42 -41.95 -48.45
C ALA A 542 -8.39 -41.13 -47.14
N LYS A 543 -7.65 -41.61 -46.13
CA LYS A 543 -7.54 -40.94 -44.83
C LYS A 543 -6.96 -39.54 -45.01
N LYS A 544 -7.83 -38.52 -45.10
CA LYS A 544 -7.44 -37.12 -44.96
C LYS A 544 -6.75 -36.99 -43.61
N GLN A 545 -5.43 -36.85 -43.62
CA GLN A 545 -4.70 -36.37 -42.46
C GLN A 545 -5.33 -35.02 -42.10
N LEU A 546 -5.82 -34.88 -40.87
CA LEU A 546 -6.17 -33.57 -40.36
C LEU A 546 -4.92 -32.68 -40.49
N PRO A 547 -5.04 -31.45 -41.02
CA PRO A 547 -3.90 -30.55 -41.09
C PRO A 547 -3.32 -30.36 -39.68
N GLN A 548 -2.02 -30.06 -39.57
CA GLN A 548 -1.36 -29.86 -38.28
C GLN A 548 -2.00 -28.67 -37.56
N ARG A 549 -2.99 -28.96 -36.70
CA ARG A 549 -3.78 -27.94 -36.00
C ARG A 549 -2.87 -27.15 -35.08
N GLN A 550 -2.77 -25.85 -35.35
CA GLN A 550 -2.05 -24.91 -34.51
C GLN A 550 -2.60 -24.98 -33.08
N ARG A 551 -1.72 -24.96 -32.09
CA ARG A 551 -2.10 -24.93 -30.67
C ARG A 551 -2.67 -23.56 -30.29
N PRO A 552 -3.60 -23.46 -29.33
CA PRO A 552 -4.02 -22.18 -28.78
C PRO A 552 -2.84 -21.45 -28.11
N HIS A 553 -2.91 -20.12 -28.15
CA HIS A 553 -2.06 -19.22 -27.37
C HIS A 553 -2.71 -18.85 -26.02
N THR A 554 -4.03 -18.82 -25.97
CA THR A 554 -4.86 -18.74 -24.76
C THR A 554 -4.70 -20.02 -23.93
N MET A 555 -4.47 -19.88 -22.62
CA MET A 555 -4.44 -21.00 -21.65
C MET A 555 -5.58 -20.80 -20.64
N ALA A 556 -5.32 -20.63 -19.34
CA ALA A 556 -6.30 -20.19 -18.34
C ALA A 556 -6.43 -18.65 -18.26
N MET A 557 -5.73 -17.90 -19.11
CA MET A 557 -5.86 -16.45 -19.24
C MET A 557 -6.27 -16.11 -20.67
N VAL A 558 -7.33 -15.30 -20.81
CA VAL A 558 -7.94 -14.95 -22.09
C VAL A 558 -8.02 -13.43 -22.27
N ASN A 559 -7.84 -12.97 -23.51
CA ASN A 559 -7.65 -11.57 -23.86
C ASN A 559 -8.79 -11.09 -24.78
N LEU A 560 -9.58 -10.14 -24.30
CA LEU A 560 -10.79 -9.64 -24.95
C LEU A 560 -10.54 -8.23 -25.53
N ARG A 561 -10.81 -8.00 -26.81
CA ARG A 561 -10.75 -6.65 -27.40
C ARG A 561 -11.87 -5.78 -26.85
N LEU A 562 -11.56 -4.56 -26.42
CA LEU A 562 -12.59 -3.63 -25.92
C LEU A 562 -13.25 -2.83 -27.06
N PRO A 563 -14.60 -2.68 -27.08
CA PRO A 563 -15.34 -1.94 -28.09
C PRO A 563 -15.27 -0.41 -27.89
N LEU A 564 -14.06 0.16 -27.88
CA LEU A 564 -13.83 1.61 -27.71
C LEU A 564 -13.65 2.32 -29.06
N ILE A 565 -14.20 3.53 -29.17
CA ILE A 565 -14.06 4.39 -30.35
C ILE A 565 -12.73 5.18 -30.33
N GLY A 566 -12.21 5.52 -31.52
CA GLY A 566 -10.88 6.13 -31.69
C GLY A 566 -10.67 7.48 -31.00
N SER A 567 -11.76 8.20 -30.69
CA SER A 567 -11.76 9.47 -29.94
C SER A 567 -11.70 9.29 -28.42
N VAL A 568 -11.97 8.09 -27.91
CA VAL A 568 -11.72 7.69 -26.51
C VAL A 568 -10.31 7.13 -26.39
N TYR A 569 -9.97 6.17 -27.25
CA TYR A 569 -8.67 5.51 -27.24
C TYR A 569 -8.16 5.24 -28.67
N SER A 570 -6.94 5.71 -28.94
CA SER A 570 -6.14 5.40 -30.12
C SER A 570 -4.66 5.71 -29.80
N PRO A 571 -3.68 5.30 -30.64
CA PRO A 571 -2.27 5.57 -30.40
C PRO A 571 -1.94 7.05 -30.13
N SER A 572 -2.63 7.97 -30.81
CA SER A 572 -2.45 9.43 -30.72
C SER A 572 -3.15 10.10 -29.54
N VAL A 573 -3.92 9.38 -28.71
CA VAL A 573 -4.49 9.94 -27.47
C VAL A 573 -3.36 10.18 -26.44
N PRO A 574 -3.29 11.37 -25.80
CA PRO A 574 -2.25 11.66 -24.80
C PRO A 574 -2.18 10.64 -23.67
N ALA A 575 -0.97 10.31 -23.23
CA ALA A 575 -0.70 9.29 -22.21
C ALA A 575 -1.46 9.53 -20.89
N GLU A 576 -1.61 10.79 -20.47
CA GLU A 576 -2.41 11.17 -19.29
C GLU A 576 -3.89 10.75 -19.43
N ARG A 577 -4.50 10.96 -20.60
CA ARG A 577 -5.89 10.55 -20.86
C ARG A 577 -6.01 9.03 -20.94
N LYS A 578 -5.03 8.33 -21.52
CA LYS A 578 -4.96 6.86 -21.48
C LYS A 578 -4.85 6.32 -20.04
N ALA A 579 -4.06 6.98 -19.19
CA ALA A 579 -3.95 6.63 -17.78
C ALA A 579 -5.29 6.85 -17.03
N LYS A 580 -5.97 7.98 -17.25
CA LYS A 580 -7.32 8.25 -16.71
C LYS A 580 -8.34 7.20 -17.16
N VAL A 581 -8.36 6.81 -18.43
CA VAL A 581 -9.24 5.74 -18.95
C VAL A 581 -8.96 4.40 -18.27
N LYS A 582 -7.70 3.97 -18.18
CA LYS A 582 -7.33 2.71 -17.48
C LYS A 582 -7.69 2.75 -15.99
N ARG A 583 -7.55 3.90 -15.34
CA ARG A 583 -7.99 4.12 -13.95
C ARG A 583 -9.51 4.00 -13.82
N TYR A 584 -10.27 4.57 -14.75
CA TYR A 584 -11.74 4.49 -14.77
C TYR A 584 -12.22 3.05 -14.90
N PHE A 585 -11.60 2.23 -15.76
CA PHE A 585 -11.85 0.78 -15.80
C PHE A 585 -11.58 0.12 -14.44
N PHE A 586 -10.39 0.30 -13.87
CA PHE A 586 -10.03 -0.32 -12.59
C PHE A 586 -11.01 0.07 -11.46
N ARG A 587 -11.31 1.36 -11.34
CA ARG A 587 -12.21 1.89 -10.30
C ARG A 587 -13.64 1.42 -10.50
N THR A 588 -14.21 1.60 -11.69
CA THR A 588 -15.60 1.21 -11.95
C THR A 588 -15.81 -0.29 -11.74
N LEU A 589 -14.91 -1.14 -12.25
CA LEU A 589 -15.01 -2.60 -12.08
C LEU A 589 -14.90 -3.03 -10.60
N TRP A 590 -14.05 -2.36 -9.81
CA TRP A 590 -13.83 -2.68 -8.41
C TRP A 590 -14.95 -2.14 -7.49
N ASP A 591 -15.29 -0.86 -7.64
CA ASP A 591 -16.18 -0.12 -6.75
C ASP A 591 -17.68 -0.36 -7.08
N GLU A 592 -18.06 -0.49 -8.37
CA GLU A 592 -19.44 -0.81 -8.78
C GLU A 592 -19.68 -2.31 -8.98
N TYR A 593 -18.84 -2.96 -9.80
CA TYR A 593 -19.05 -4.36 -10.22
C TYR A 593 -18.40 -5.40 -9.30
N ARG A 594 -17.73 -4.96 -8.22
CA ARG A 594 -17.06 -5.85 -7.24
C ARG A 594 -16.18 -6.93 -7.91
N THR A 595 -15.44 -6.57 -8.96
CA THR A 595 -14.54 -7.49 -9.68
C THR A 595 -13.21 -6.82 -10.01
N ALA A 596 -12.22 -7.61 -10.42
CA ALA A 596 -10.95 -7.13 -10.94
C ALA A 596 -10.72 -7.76 -12.32
N ILE A 597 -10.68 -6.92 -13.36
CA ILE A 597 -10.28 -7.32 -14.72
C ILE A 597 -9.24 -6.29 -15.21
N PRO A 598 -7.96 -6.66 -15.35
CA PRO A 598 -6.93 -5.74 -15.80
C PRO A 598 -7.11 -5.37 -17.28
N VAL A 599 -7.04 -4.06 -17.56
CA VAL A 599 -7.11 -3.47 -18.90
C VAL A 599 -5.75 -2.91 -19.28
N TYR A 600 -5.24 -3.28 -20.46
CA TYR A 600 -3.88 -2.98 -20.92
C TYR A 600 -3.85 -2.52 -22.38
N GLU A 601 -2.77 -1.83 -22.76
CA GLU A 601 -2.51 -1.37 -24.13
C GLU A 601 -1.75 -2.47 -24.89
N HIS A 602 -2.23 -2.86 -26.07
CA HIS A 602 -1.47 -3.72 -27.00
C HIS A 602 -1.88 -3.43 -28.44
N GLY A 603 -0.89 -3.23 -29.32
CA GLY A 603 -1.11 -2.70 -30.66
C GLY A 603 -1.77 -1.31 -30.62
N ASP A 604 -2.80 -1.10 -31.45
CA ASP A 604 -3.58 0.14 -31.48
C ASP A 604 -4.83 0.12 -30.57
N ARG A 605 -5.00 -0.90 -29.72
CA ARG A 605 -6.21 -1.14 -28.91
C ARG A 605 -5.95 -1.21 -27.40
N LEU A 606 -7.04 -1.10 -26.65
CA LEU A 606 -7.13 -1.61 -25.28
C LEU A 606 -7.75 -3.01 -25.29
N TRP A 607 -7.19 -3.87 -24.45
CA TRP A 607 -7.61 -5.25 -24.22
C TRP A 607 -7.88 -5.47 -22.73
N ALA A 608 -8.81 -6.35 -22.40
CA ALA A 608 -9.04 -6.82 -21.03
C ALA A 608 -8.61 -8.28 -20.88
N ARG A 609 -7.88 -8.63 -19.82
CA ARG A 609 -7.46 -10.02 -19.55
C ARG A 609 -8.29 -10.63 -18.41
N MET A 610 -9.12 -11.62 -18.72
CA MET A 610 -9.80 -12.45 -17.71
C MET A 610 -9.02 -13.74 -17.43
N CYS A 611 -9.22 -14.32 -16.25
CA CYS A 611 -8.59 -15.55 -15.78
C CYS A 611 -9.64 -16.59 -15.41
N ALA A 612 -9.54 -17.79 -15.96
CA ALA A 612 -10.36 -18.94 -15.57
C ALA A 612 -9.79 -19.61 -14.31
N ALA A 613 -10.67 -20.11 -13.44
CA ALA A 613 -10.30 -20.79 -12.22
C ALA A 613 -11.32 -21.89 -11.88
N VAL A 614 -10.90 -22.88 -11.08
CA VAL A 614 -11.73 -24.04 -10.69
C VAL A 614 -12.98 -23.68 -9.88
N PHE A 615 -13.10 -22.43 -9.43
CA PHE A 615 -14.23 -21.87 -8.68
C PHE A 615 -15.13 -20.95 -9.52
N LEU A 616 -14.86 -20.79 -10.83
CA LEU A 616 -15.62 -19.96 -11.77
C LEU A 616 -16.35 -20.83 -12.81
N GLU A 617 -17.38 -20.26 -13.43
CA GLU A 617 -18.18 -20.85 -14.50
C GLU A 617 -18.33 -19.87 -15.69
N VAL A 618 -18.88 -20.30 -16.83
CA VAL A 618 -19.01 -19.47 -18.05
C VAL A 618 -19.80 -18.18 -17.77
N GLY A 619 -20.80 -18.23 -16.88
CA GLY A 619 -21.58 -17.07 -16.46
C GLY A 619 -20.77 -15.94 -15.80
N ASP A 620 -19.62 -16.23 -15.18
CA ASP A 620 -18.73 -15.21 -14.60
C ASP A 620 -18.01 -14.40 -15.69
N PHE A 621 -17.63 -15.04 -16.79
CA PHE A 621 -17.05 -14.38 -17.95
C PHE A 621 -18.08 -13.50 -18.64
N GLU A 622 -19.31 -13.98 -18.79
CA GLU A 622 -20.40 -13.16 -19.29
C GLU A 622 -20.70 -11.95 -18.39
N PHE A 623 -20.67 -12.14 -17.06
CA PHE A 623 -20.84 -11.06 -16.08
C PHE A 623 -19.75 -9.99 -16.25
N GLY A 624 -18.49 -10.41 -16.31
CA GLY A 624 -17.37 -9.50 -16.56
C GLY A 624 -17.45 -8.81 -17.93
N ALA A 625 -17.99 -9.49 -18.95
CA ALA A 625 -18.19 -8.93 -20.28
C ALA A 625 -19.30 -7.89 -20.32
N ARG A 626 -20.42 -8.13 -19.61
CA ARG A 626 -21.50 -7.15 -19.42
C ARG A 626 -20.97 -5.89 -18.71
N ALA A 627 -20.20 -6.06 -17.63
CA ALA A 627 -19.54 -4.97 -16.93
C ALA A 627 -18.59 -4.17 -17.83
N LEU A 628 -17.68 -4.83 -18.54
CA LEU A 628 -16.76 -4.18 -19.49
C LEU A 628 -17.52 -3.45 -20.62
N LYS A 629 -18.61 -4.02 -21.13
CA LYS A 629 -19.43 -3.41 -22.18
C LYS A 629 -20.04 -2.09 -21.71
N GLU A 630 -20.63 -2.06 -20.52
CA GLU A 630 -21.24 -0.85 -19.98
C GLU A 630 -20.17 0.23 -19.70
N VAL A 631 -19.01 -0.14 -19.13
CA VAL A 631 -17.88 0.80 -18.96
C VAL A 631 -17.39 1.36 -20.29
N CYS A 632 -17.30 0.53 -21.34
CA CYS A 632 -16.97 0.99 -22.69
C CYS A 632 -18.05 1.92 -23.26
N GLN A 633 -19.33 1.64 -23.03
CA GLN A 633 -20.44 2.47 -23.48
C GLN A 633 -20.39 3.86 -22.82
N ARG A 634 -20.28 3.94 -21.48
CA ARG A 634 -20.15 5.21 -20.74
C ARG A 634 -18.97 6.05 -21.24
N LEU A 635 -17.85 5.41 -21.55
CA LEU A 635 -16.67 6.06 -22.12
C LEU A 635 -16.89 6.57 -23.55
N ASN A 636 -17.53 5.77 -24.42
CA ASN A 636 -17.82 6.12 -25.81
C ASN A 636 -18.85 7.25 -25.94
N GLU A 637 -19.86 7.28 -25.05
CA GLU A 637 -20.90 8.30 -24.99
C GLU A 637 -20.41 9.61 -24.32
N GLY A 638 -19.26 9.59 -23.66
CA GLY A 638 -18.72 10.74 -22.92
C GLY A 638 -19.42 11.00 -21.58
N THR A 639 -20.23 10.05 -21.09
CA THR A 639 -20.94 10.10 -19.80
C THR A 639 -20.06 9.65 -18.61
N ALA A 640 -18.89 9.07 -18.88
CA ALA A 640 -17.91 8.70 -17.87
C ALA A 640 -17.11 9.92 -17.32
N GLU A 641 -17.28 10.24 -16.04
CA GLU A 641 -16.44 11.22 -15.34
C GLU A 641 -15.00 10.69 -15.15
N LEU A 642 -14.07 11.14 -15.99
CA LEU A 642 -12.64 10.88 -15.87
C LEU A 642 -11.99 11.78 -14.81
N THR A 643 -12.35 11.58 -13.54
CA THR A 643 -11.87 12.38 -12.39
C THR A 643 -10.34 12.34 -12.26
N SER A 644 -9.80 13.32 -11.54
CA SER A 644 -8.44 13.28 -11.01
C SER A 644 -8.26 12.18 -9.95
N GLU A 645 -7.05 12.08 -9.39
CA GLU A 645 -6.74 11.26 -8.20
C GLU A 645 -7.86 11.38 -7.15
N PRO A 646 -8.44 10.27 -6.65
CA PRO A 646 -9.09 10.26 -5.36
C PRO A 646 -8.00 10.58 -4.33
N VAL A 647 -8.13 11.75 -3.74
CA VAL A 647 -7.20 12.29 -2.76
C VAL A 647 -7.08 11.31 -1.59
N ASP A 648 -5.87 10.82 -1.30
CA ASP A 648 -5.62 10.12 -0.05
C ASP A 648 -5.58 11.16 1.07
N LEU A 649 -6.56 11.08 1.96
CA LEU A 649 -6.72 11.98 3.11
C LEU A 649 -6.20 11.37 4.42
N GLY A 650 -5.60 10.19 4.34
CA GLY A 650 -5.26 9.38 5.52
C GLY A 650 -6.50 8.85 6.25
N PRO A 651 -6.32 8.30 7.46
CA PRO A 651 -7.37 7.65 8.23
C PRO A 651 -8.26 8.66 8.96
N LEU A 652 -8.96 9.52 8.23
CA LEU A 652 -9.94 10.46 8.81
C LEU A 652 -11.12 9.74 9.47
N THR A 653 -11.62 10.29 10.58
CA THR A 653 -12.87 9.83 11.21
C THR A 653 -14.08 10.17 10.34
N ASP A 654 -15.18 9.42 10.46
CA ASP A 654 -16.41 9.70 9.72
C ASP A 654 -16.97 11.10 10.01
N GLU A 655 -16.79 11.61 11.23
CA GLU A 655 -17.14 12.98 11.61
C GLU A 655 -16.26 14.01 10.89
N SER A 656 -14.95 13.80 10.81
CA SER A 656 -14.04 14.62 10.01
C SER A 656 -14.38 14.59 8.52
N LEU A 657 -14.71 13.42 7.97
CA LEU A 657 -15.14 13.27 6.58
C LEU A 657 -16.49 13.98 6.33
N ALA A 658 -17.43 13.93 7.26
CA ALA A 658 -18.65 14.72 7.21
C ALA A 658 -18.35 16.23 7.25
N ALA A 659 -17.43 16.66 8.11
CA ALA A 659 -17.05 18.07 8.23
C ALA A 659 -16.40 18.63 6.97
N LEU A 660 -15.51 17.87 6.32
CA LEU A 660 -14.94 18.25 5.02
C LEU A 660 -16.01 18.29 3.91
N ARG A 661 -16.96 17.34 3.90
CA ARG A 661 -18.08 17.32 2.95
C ARG A 661 -19.03 18.51 3.13
N ASN A 662 -19.27 18.94 4.37
CA ASN A 662 -20.11 20.10 4.68
C ASN A 662 -19.43 21.40 4.25
N LEU A 663 -18.12 21.56 4.55
CA LEU A 663 -17.32 22.68 4.05
C LEU A 663 -17.29 22.72 2.52
N ALA A 664 -16.98 21.61 1.84
CA ALA A 664 -16.93 21.54 0.37
C ALA A 664 -18.30 21.76 -0.32
N ARG A 665 -19.41 21.70 0.43
CA ARG A 665 -20.76 22.02 -0.05
C ARG A 665 -21.21 23.45 0.30
N HIS A 666 -20.54 24.10 1.26
CA HIS A 666 -20.88 25.46 1.67
C HIS A 666 -20.62 26.45 0.53
N LYS A 667 -21.58 27.34 0.32
CA LYS A 667 -21.45 28.50 -0.56
C LYS A 667 -21.92 29.72 0.22
N PRO A 668 -21.10 30.78 0.33
CA PRO A 668 -21.45 31.95 1.10
C PRO A 668 -22.61 32.70 0.43
N ALA A 669 -23.43 33.38 1.23
CA ALA A 669 -24.56 34.15 0.71
C ALA A 669 -24.11 35.31 -0.21
N PRO A 670 -24.86 35.66 -1.28
CA PRO A 670 -24.52 36.76 -2.17
C PRO A 670 -24.38 38.12 -1.43
N GLU A 671 -23.21 38.76 -1.63
CA GLU A 671 -22.72 39.99 -0.97
C GLU A 671 -22.70 40.00 0.57
N PRO A 672 -21.49 40.00 1.15
CA PRO A 672 -21.16 41.10 2.07
C PRO A 672 -19.91 41.92 1.72
N CYS A 673 -19.21 41.61 0.62
CA CYS A 673 -18.09 42.43 0.10
C CYS A 673 -18.49 43.10 -1.23
N PRO A 674 -19.25 44.21 -1.21
CA PRO A 674 -19.65 44.89 -2.43
C PRO A 674 -18.45 45.49 -3.16
N ASN A 675 -18.55 45.64 -4.48
CA ASN A 675 -17.49 46.24 -5.28
C ASN A 675 -17.09 47.67 -4.85
N ALA A 676 -17.96 48.33 -4.07
CA ALA A 676 -17.69 49.61 -3.40
C ALA A 676 -16.58 49.55 -2.31
N VAL A 677 -16.23 48.38 -1.76
CA VAL A 677 -15.09 48.24 -0.82
C VAL A 677 -13.77 48.38 -1.59
N PRO A 678 -12.92 49.40 -1.31
CA PRO A 678 -11.68 49.60 -2.05
C PRO A 678 -10.70 48.44 -1.84
N ALA A 679 -9.95 48.06 -2.87
CA ALA A 679 -9.00 46.93 -2.83
C ALA A 679 -8.02 47.00 -1.63
N PHE A 680 -7.49 48.18 -1.30
CA PHE A 680 -6.59 48.39 -0.14
C PHE A 680 -7.24 48.19 1.25
N ARG A 681 -8.54 47.89 1.30
CA ARG A 681 -9.34 47.54 2.49
C ARG A 681 -9.82 46.09 2.45
N ARG A 682 -9.53 45.33 1.38
CA ARG A 682 -9.77 43.89 1.27
C ARG A 682 -8.55 43.11 1.76
N ALA A 683 -8.79 41.91 2.25
CA ALA A 683 -7.80 40.96 2.75
C ALA A 683 -8.37 39.54 2.64
N ALA A 684 -7.50 38.55 2.65
CA ALA A 684 -7.90 37.14 2.64
C ALA A 684 -7.00 36.33 3.56
N VAL A 685 -7.54 35.26 4.15
CA VAL A 685 -6.82 34.38 5.07
C VAL A 685 -7.07 32.91 4.74
N LEU A 686 -6.03 32.10 4.85
CA LEU A 686 -6.01 30.70 4.45
C LEU A 686 -6.24 29.78 5.65
N LEU A 687 -7.50 29.35 5.83
CA LEU A 687 -7.87 28.39 6.86
C LEU A 687 -7.50 26.98 6.38
N ALA A 688 -6.25 26.60 6.63
CA ALA A 688 -5.71 25.30 6.26
C ALA A 688 -6.03 24.22 7.30
N LEU A 689 -6.80 23.22 6.90
CA LEU A 689 -7.16 22.03 7.65
C LEU A 689 -6.29 20.84 7.24
N PHE A 690 -6.04 19.90 8.16
CA PHE A 690 -5.36 18.63 7.88
C PHE A 690 -5.82 17.51 8.83
N GLY A 691 -5.60 16.25 8.44
CA GLY A 691 -5.88 15.09 9.28
C GLY A 691 -4.82 14.86 10.37
N GLY A 692 -5.25 14.78 11.63
CA GLY A 692 -4.42 14.37 12.76
C GLY A 692 -4.20 12.86 12.82
N ARG A 693 -3.30 12.42 13.72
CA ARG A 693 -2.92 10.99 13.87
C ARG A 693 -4.08 10.03 14.21
N HIS A 694 -5.18 10.56 14.74
CA HIS A 694 -6.39 9.81 15.11
C HIS A 694 -7.56 10.04 14.14
N GLY A 695 -7.32 10.76 13.04
CA GLY A 695 -8.34 11.05 12.02
C GLY A 695 -9.16 12.33 12.26
N ASP A 696 -8.94 13.03 13.36
CA ASP A 696 -9.58 14.31 13.67
C ASP A 696 -8.99 15.46 12.84
N LEU A 697 -9.81 16.44 12.43
CA LEU A 697 -9.33 17.63 11.74
C LEU A 697 -8.58 18.57 12.70
N TYR A 698 -7.40 19.01 12.29
CA TYR A 698 -6.64 20.09 12.92
C TYR A 698 -6.57 21.30 11.98
N VAL A 699 -6.50 22.50 12.54
CA VAL A 699 -6.26 23.76 11.81
C VAL A 699 -4.84 24.27 12.05
N VAL A 700 -4.21 24.81 11.00
CA VAL A 700 -2.90 25.48 11.09
C VAL A 700 -3.06 26.95 11.47
N LEU A 701 -2.30 27.40 12.47
CA LEU A 701 -2.29 28.78 12.97
C LEU A 701 -0.85 29.31 13.03
N SER A 702 -0.69 30.62 12.88
CA SER A 702 0.59 31.31 13.01
C SER A 702 0.61 32.22 14.23
N LYS A 703 1.74 32.23 14.95
CA LYS A 703 2.08 33.28 15.91
C LYS A 703 2.84 34.36 15.15
N ARG A 704 2.32 35.58 15.11
CA ARG A 704 2.95 36.69 14.37
C ARG A 704 4.22 37.19 15.06
N ALA A 705 5.27 37.47 14.30
CA ALA A 705 6.58 37.91 14.81
C ALA A 705 6.45 39.11 15.76
N ALA A 706 7.16 39.04 16.90
CA ALA A 706 7.09 40.07 17.96
C ALA A 706 7.53 41.47 17.47
N GLN A 707 8.32 41.52 16.39
CA GLN A 707 8.91 42.75 15.83
C GLN A 707 7.95 43.54 14.91
N LEU A 708 6.75 43.00 14.63
CA LEU A 708 5.79 43.63 13.72
C LEU A 708 5.14 44.90 14.28
N ARG A 709 5.00 45.92 13.43
CA ARG A 709 4.39 47.24 13.75
C ARG A 709 2.88 47.20 14.08
N SER A 710 2.25 46.03 14.06
CA SER A 710 0.83 45.82 14.41
C SER A 710 0.57 44.32 14.56
N HIS A 711 -0.19 43.92 15.58
CA HIS A 711 -0.51 42.51 15.87
C HIS A 711 0.75 41.64 16.07
N SER A 712 1.79 42.22 16.68
CA SER A 712 2.97 41.49 17.14
C SER A 712 2.61 40.50 18.24
N GLY A 713 3.05 39.24 18.10
CA GLY A 713 2.72 38.17 19.04
C GLY A 713 1.26 37.69 19.01
N ASP A 714 0.38 38.21 18.16
CA ASP A 714 -1.01 37.71 18.05
C ASP A 714 -1.07 36.39 17.26
N THR A 715 -2.02 35.51 17.63
CA THR A 715 -2.35 34.32 16.82
C THR A 715 -3.24 34.71 15.64
N ALA A 716 -2.82 34.34 14.43
CA ALA A 716 -3.52 34.59 13.19
C ALA A 716 -3.73 33.31 12.37
N ILE A 717 -4.72 33.36 11.48
CA ILE A 717 -4.76 32.50 10.29
C ILE A 717 -3.75 33.09 9.29
N PRO A 718 -2.94 32.29 8.56
CA PRO A 718 -2.06 32.79 7.50
C PRO A 718 -2.81 33.61 6.44
N GLY A 719 -2.13 34.55 5.77
CA GLY A 719 -2.70 35.38 4.70
C GLY A 719 -2.45 36.88 4.86
N GLY A 720 -2.89 37.66 3.87
CA GLY A 720 -2.48 39.04 3.68
C GLY A 720 -3.60 40.04 3.35
N ARG A 721 -3.18 41.26 3.01
CA ARG A 721 -4.04 42.28 2.38
C ARG A 721 -3.96 42.12 0.87
N PHE A 722 -5.06 42.40 0.17
CA PHE A 722 -5.07 42.38 -1.29
C PHE A 722 -4.09 43.42 -1.85
N GLU A 723 -3.07 42.97 -2.58
CA GLU A 723 -2.09 43.82 -3.25
C GLU A 723 -2.43 44.03 -4.73
N ALA A 724 -1.87 45.07 -5.36
CA ALA A 724 -2.19 45.41 -6.75
C ALA A 724 -1.62 44.44 -7.82
N LYS A 725 -0.94 43.37 -7.36
CA LYS A 725 -0.41 42.27 -8.17
C LYS A 725 -1.30 41.02 -8.11
N ASP A 726 -2.16 40.93 -7.10
CA ASP A 726 -2.97 39.74 -6.83
C ASP A 726 -4.12 39.68 -7.85
N HIS A 727 -4.31 38.53 -8.48
CA HIS A 727 -5.39 38.34 -9.46
C HIS A 727 -6.76 38.14 -8.77
N ASP A 728 -6.79 37.49 -7.61
CA ASP A 728 -7.99 37.21 -6.82
C ASP A 728 -7.68 37.10 -5.31
N LEU A 729 -8.70 36.74 -4.51
CA LEU A 729 -8.58 36.58 -3.06
C LEU A 729 -7.96 35.23 -2.63
N GLU A 730 -7.87 34.23 -3.51
CA GLU A 730 -7.14 32.99 -3.23
C GLU A 730 -5.62 33.25 -3.23
N GLU A 731 -5.15 34.01 -4.23
CA GLU A 731 -3.76 34.45 -4.32
C GLU A 731 -3.38 35.36 -3.14
N THR A 732 -4.26 36.29 -2.73
CA THR A 732 -4.06 37.08 -1.48
C THR A 732 -3.99 36.21 -0.22
N ALA A 733 -4.70 35.07 -0.17
CA ALA A 733 -4.69 34.18 1.00
C ALA A 733 -3.42 33.33 1.08
N CYS A 734 -2.90 32.86 -0.06
CA CYS A 734 -1.75 31.95 -0.12
C CYS A 734 -0.40 32.64 -0.38
N GLY A 735 -0.40 33.79 -1.05
CA GLY A 735 0.81 34.53 -1.47
C GLY A 735 1.59 33.91 -2.62
N LEU A 736 1.24 32.70 -3.06
CA LEU A 736 1.82 31.92 -4.17
C LEU A 736 0.74 31.01 -4.78
N PRO A 737 0.94 30.48 -6.01
CA PRO A 737 0.00 29.54 -6.63
C PRO A 737 -0.18 28.23 -5.86
N MET A 738 -1.44 27.80 -5.70
CA MET A 738 -1.81 26.54 -5.07
C MET A 738 -1.48 25.34 -5.96
N ASP A 739 -0.62 24.42 -5.50
CA ASP A 739 -0.52 23.10 -6.10
C ASP A 739 -1.70 22.23 -5.67
N SER A 740 -2.71 22.15 -6.54
CA SER A 740 -3.93 21.33 -6.37
C SER A 740 -3.70 19.86 -5.99
N ARG A 741 -2.49 19.31 -6.20
CA ARG A 741 -2.13 17.93 -5.80
C ARG A 741 -1.73 17.83 -4.33
N ARG A 742 -1.40 18.96 -3.69
CA ARG A 742 -0.90 19.05 -2.31
C ARG A 742 -1.88 19.81 -1.41
N VAL A 743 -2.64 20.75 -1.95
CA VAL A 743 -3.64 21.56 -1.24
C VAL A 743 -4.92 21.67 -2.07
N GLN A 744 -6.06 21.27 -1.50
CA GLN A 744 -7.37 21.31 -2.13
C GLN A 744 -8.23 22.43 -1.52
N LYS A 745 -8.73 23.36 -2.34
CA LYS A 745 -9.76 24.32 -1.89
C LYS A 745 -11.07 23.59 -1.61
N LEU A 746 -11.69 23.88 -0.46
CA LEU A 746 -13.00 23.37 -0.07
C LEU A 746 -14.09 24.41 -0.38
N CYS A 747 -13.96 25.61 0.20
CA CYS A 747 -14.92 26.69 0.04
C CYS A 747 -14.32 28.06 0.39
N GLU A 748 -15.12 29.10 0.16
CA GLU A 748 -14.94 30.43 0.73
C GLU A 748 -16.00 30.62 1.81
N LEU A 749 -15.69 31.35 2.88
CA LEU A 749 -16.67 31.73 3.90
C LEU A 749 -17.11 33.18 3.72
N GLU A 750 -18.21 33.57 4.37
CA GLU A 750 -18.62 34.97 4.43
C GLU A 750 -17.48 35.86 4.96
N PRO A 751 -17.26 37.05 4.37
CA PRO A 751 -16.23 37.98 4.83
C PRO A 751 -16.56 38.59 6.19
N PHE A 752 -15.53 38.74 7.02
CA PHE A 752 -15.57 39.30 8.37
C PHE A 752 -14.96 40.69 8.41
N LEU A 753 -15.42 41.55 9.34
CA LEU A 753 -14.76 42.81 9.61
C LEU A 753 -13.65 42.63 10.66
N SER A 754 -12.45 43.15 10.37
CA SER A 754 -11.35 43.24 11.34
C SER A 754 -11.41 44.52 12.18
N ALA A 755 -10.73 44.53 13.33
CA ALA A 755 -10.63 45.70 14.22
C ALA A 755 -10.11 46.98 13.52
N ASN A 756 -9.23 46.83 12.52
CA ASN A 756 -8.69 47.93 11.71
C ASN A 756 -9.57 48.25 10.48
N GLU A 757 -10.78 47.67 10.41
CA GLU A 757 -11.76 47.79 9.35
C GLU A 757 -11.25 47.37 7.96
N LEU A 758 -10.44 46.32 7.90
CA LEU A 758 -10.30 45.52 6.68
C LEU A 758 -11.43 44.51 6.62
N VAL A 759 -11.97 44.28 5.43
CA VAL A 759 -12.87 43.17 5.11
C VAL A 759 -12.01 41.96 4.77
N VAL A 760 -12.11 40.91 5.57
CA VAL A 760 -11.25 39.71 5.53
C VAL A 760 -12.09 38.52 5.07
N THR A 761 -11.69 37.91 3.95
CA THR A 761 -12.39 36.75 3.36
C THR A 761 -11.65 35.46 3.70
N PRO A 762 -12.24 34.50 4.45
CA PRO A 762 -11.60 33.22 4.72
C PRO A 762 -11.71 32.27 3.53
N ILE A 763 -10.59 31.75 3.07
CA ILE A 763 -10.49 30.67 2.08
C ILE A 763 -10.18 29.38 2.84
N VAL A 764 -11.05 28.38 2.76
CA VAL A 764 -10.88 27.10 3.47
C VAL A 764 -10.25 26.08 2.55
N VAL A 765 -9.14 25.48 3.00
CA VAL A 765 -8.40 24.48 2.23
C VAL A 765 -8.04 23.27 3.08
N LEU A 766 -7.81 22.15 2.39
CA LEU A 766 -7.38 20.89 2.95
C LEU A 766 -5.95 20.60 2.48
N LEU A 767 -5.03 20.49 3.42
CA LEU A 767 -3.67 20.02 3.15
C LEU A 767 -3.73 18.51 2.97
N ILE A 768 -3.36 18.05 1.77
CA ILE A 768 -3.38 16.64 1.37
C ILE A 768 -2.07 15.98 1.75
N ASP A 769 -0.97 16.63 1.40
CA ASP A 769 0.37 16.06 1.52
C ASP A 769 0.93 16.27 2.95
N PRO A 770 1.10 15.20 3.76
CA PRO A 770 1.63 15.33 5.11
C PRO A 770 3.12 15.69 5.16
N LEU A 771 3.81 15.73 4.01
CA LEU A 771 5.19 16.17 3.86
C LEU A 771 5.30 17.68 3.53
N ILE A 772 4.19 18.44 3.51
CA ILE A 772 4.22 19.90 3.45
C ILE A 772 4.92 20.45 4.70
N LYS A 773 6.13 20.97 4.51
CA LYS A 773 6.82 21.86 5.46
C LYS A 773 6.62 23.30 5.00
N PRO A 774 5.80 24.12 5.69
CA PRO A 774 5.64 25.53 5.32
C PRO A 774 6.95 26.30 5.48
N SER A 775 7.35 27.04 4.44
CA SER A 775 8.50 27.96 4.55
C SER A 775 8.06 29.21 5.33
N LEU A 776 8.77 29.51 6.43
CA LEU A 776 8.44 30.64 7.29
C LEU A 776 9.28 31.86 6.90
N ASN A 777 8.63 33.03 6.79
CA ASN A 777 9.33 34.30 6.81
C ASN A 777 9.46 34.77 8.27
N PRO A 778 10.66 34.71 8.89
CA PRO A 778 10.84 35.05 10.31
C PRO A 778 10.55 36.52 10.64
N ASN A 779 10.50 37.39 9.61
CA ASN A 779 10.09 38.79 9.78
C ASN A 779 8.58 38.96 10.00
N GLU A 780 7.77 37.94 9.74
CA GLU A 780 6.31 37.96 9.89
C GLU A 780 5.75 36.84 10.78
N VAL A 781 6.33 35.64 10.75
CA VAL A 781 5.86 34.47 11.52
C VAL A 781 6.96 34.01 12.49
N ASP A 782 6.61 34.01 13.78
CA ASP A 782 7.44 33.57 14.90
C ASP A 782 7.46 32.03 14.99
N ALA A 783 6.28 31.42 14.84
CA ALA A 783 6.08 29.97 14.86
C ALA A 783 4.76 29.61 14.15
N LEU A 784 4.68 28.37 13.66
CA LEU A 784 3.40 27.72 13.34
C LEU A 784 3.04 26.72 14.43
N PHE A 785 1.74 26.54 14.66
CA PHE A 785 1.20 25.52 15.53
C PHE A 785 -0.19 25.08 15.06
N SER A 786 -0.68 23.96 15.58
CA SER A 786 -2.00 23.42 15.26
C SER A 786 -2.86 23.21 16.49
N LEU A 787 -4.18 23.28 16.28
CA LEU A 787 -5.21 23.01 17.28
C LEU A 787 -6.31 22.12 16.68
N PRO A 788 -6.96 21.24 17.46
CA PRO A 788 -8.10 20.44 17.01
C PRO A 788 -9.23 21.36 16.56
N PHE A 789 -9.71 21.20 15.33
CA PHE A 789 -10.65 22.12 14.71
C PHE A 789 -12.03 22.10 15.40
N LYS A 790 -12.40 20.96 16.01
CA LYS A 790 -13.64 20.81 16.80
C LYS A 790 -13.64 21.62 18.10
N ALA A 791 -12.47 21.93 18.67
CA ALA A 791 -12.35 22.60 19.97
C ALA A 791 -12.88 24.04 19.98
N PHE A 792 -13.01 24.68 18.82
CA PHE A 792 -13.59 26.02 18.69
C PHE A 792 -15.13 26.05 18.86
N LEU A 793 -15.78 24.89 19.04
CA LEU A 793 -17.21 24.80 19.40
C LEU A 793 -17.47 24.54 20.89
N SER A 794 -16.42 24.39 21.71
CA SER A 794 -16.57 24.04 23.13
C SER A 794 -16.09 25.14 24.07
N HIS A 795 -16.90 25.42 25.09
CA HIS A 795 -16.54 26.24 26.25
C HIS A 795 -15.69 25.43 27.22
N SER A 796 -16.11 24.19 27.49
CA SER A 796 -15.42 23.22 28.33
C SER A 796 -15.25 21.92 27.54
N PRO A 797 -14.08 21.67 26.92
CA PRO A 797 -13.88 20.53 26.04
C PRO A 797 -14.13 19.18 26.72
N SER A 798 -14.66 18.21 25.99
CA SER A 798 -14.79 16.81 26.44
C SER A 798 -13.42 16.18 26.69
N GLU A 799 -13.34 15.14 27.52
CA GLU A 799 -12.10 14.47 27.93
C GLU A 799 -11.14 14.14 26.77
N ALA A 800 -11.64 13.49 25.71
CA ALA A 800 -10.86 13.18 24.50
C ALA A 800 -10.26 14.43 23.82
N LEU A 801 -10.99 15.54 23.85
CA LEU A 801 -10.58 16.81 23.27
C LEU A 801 -9.59 17.56 24.19
N ARG A 802 -9.75 17.46 25.52
CA ARG A 802 -8.77 17.96 26.51
C ARG A 802 -7.41 17.28 26.32
N ALA A 803 -7.39 15.97 26.10
CA ALA A 803 -6.16 15.23 25.77
C ALA A 803 -5.50 15.73 24.48
N GLN A 804 -6.28 15.97 23.41
CA GLN A 804 -5.77 16.53 22.15
C GLN A 804 -5.25 17.98 22.27
N LEU A 805 -5.83 18.76 23.17
CA LEU A 805 -5.42 20.12 23.53
C LEU A 805 -4.24 20.17 24.52
N LYS A 806 -3.86 19.02 25.11
CA LYS A 806 -2.90 18.92 26.24
C LYS A 806 -3.33 19.68 27.50
N LEU A 807 -4.63 19.81 27.71
CA LEU A 807 -5.22 20.33 28.95
C LEU A 807 -5.29 19.20 30.02
N PRO A 808 -5.26 19.52 31.32
CA PRO A 808 -5.47 18.53 32.37
C PRO A 808 -6.90 17.95 32.27
N LEU A 809 -7.11 16.67 32.62
CA LEU A 809 -8.42 16.01 32.44
C LEU A 809 -9.56 16.74 33.17
N GLN A 810 -9.27 17.33 34.34
CA GLN A 810 -10.10 18.34 35.00
C GLN A 810 -9.20 19.54 35.35
N PRO A 811 -9.68 20.80 35.19
CA PRO A 811 -8.91 21.97 35.62
C PRO A 811 -8.89 22.04 37.15
N SER A 812 -7.76 22.41 37.75
CA SER A 812 -7.71 22.68 39.18
C SER A 812 -8.43 23.99 39.51
N ARG A 813 -8.79 24.18 40.78
CA ARG A 813 -9.35 25.45 41.26
C ARG A 813 -8.46 26.65 40.87
N LYS A 814 -7.13 26.50 40.92
CA LYS A 814 -6.18 27.55 40.53
C LYS A 814 -6.24 27.85 39.03
N ASP A 815 -6.32 26.81 38.20
CA ASP A 815 -6.40 26.97 36.73
C ASP A 815 -7.68 27.70 36.28
N LEU A 816 -8.71 27.76 37.14
CA LEU A 816 -9.92 28.55 36.94
C LEU A 816 -9.86 29.95 37.59
N GLU A 817 -9.13 30.10 38.69
CA GLU A 817 -8.93 31.40 39.38
C GLU A 817 -7.92 32.32 38.66
N ASP A 818 -6.91 31.75 37.98
CA ASP A 818 -5.94 32.50 37.17
C ASP A 818 -6.55 33.02 35.83
N MET A 819 -7.78 32.63 35.49
CA MET A 819 -8.42 32.99 34.21
C MET A 819 -9.18 34.34 34.28
N PRO A 820 -9.19 35.15 33.20
CA PRO A 820 -9.80 36.48 33.25
C PRO A 820 -11.32 36.46 33.45
N ARG A 821 -11.78 36.76 34.68
CA ARG A 821 -13.21 36.95 35.03
C ARG A 821 -13.90 37.92 34.07
N ASN A 822 -15.11 37.59 33.65
CA ASN A 822 -15.83 38.27 32.57
C ASN A 822 -17.36 38.09 32.70
N GLU A 823 -18.13 39.09 32.26
CA GLU A 823 -19.58 39.21 32.51
C GLU A 823 -20.50 38.12 31.89
N VAL A 824 -19.94 37.16 31.15
CA VAL A 824 -20.68 36.44 30.08
C VAL A 824 -20.50 34.93 30.07
N SER A 825 -19.29 34.43 30.33
CA SER A 825 -19.00 32.99 30.38
C SER A 825 -18.73 32.54 31.80
N GLY A 826 -19.11 31.31 32.16
CA GLY A 826 -18.62 30.68 33.38
C GLY A 826 -17.10 30.43 33.35
N PRO A 827 -16.48 30.06 34.47
CA PRO A 827 -15.06 29.71 34.52
C PRO A 827 -14.76 28.53 33.59
N SER A 828 -13.71 28.67 32.79
CA SER A 828 -13.14 27.60 31.94
C SER A 828 -11.67 27.90 31.69
N ASP A 829 -10.85 26.85 31.67
CA ASP A 829 -9.43 26.89 31.34
C ASP A 829 -9.17 26.94 29.82
N TRP A 830 -10.19 26.68 29.00
CA TRP A 830 -10.06 26.65 27.53
C TRP A 830 -10.64 27.87 26.82
N HIS A 831 -11.82 28.36 27.22
CA HIS A 831 -12.53 29.39 26.47
C HIS A 831 -13.16 30.44 27.38
N THR A 832 -13.01 31.72 27.03
CA THR A 832 -13.70 32.83 27.69
C THR A 832 -14.21 33.84 26.66
N CYS A 833 -15.42 34.39 26.86
CA CYS A 833 -16.00 35.38 25.95
C CYS A 833 -16.43 36.66 26.67
N ARG A 834 -16.26 37.82 26.02
CA ARG A 834 -16.59 39.12 26.63
C ARG A 834 -17.21 40.08 25.62
N ASP A 835 -18.10 40.93 26.11
CA ASP A 835 -18.75 41.93 25.28
C ASP A 835 -17.94 43.23 25.26
N ILE A 836 -17.92 43.90 24.11
CA ILE A 836 -17.27 45.20 23.88
C ILE A 836 -18.23 46.15 23.18
N LEU A 837 -17.91 47.44 23.15
CA LEU A 837 -18.59 48.41 22.30
C LEU A 837 -17.77 48.65 21.03
N TRP A 838 -18.39 48.58 19.85
CA TRP A 838 -17.75 48.79 18.55
C TRP A 838 -18.65 49.61 17.61
N LEU A 839 -18.05 50.25 16.60
CA LEU A 839 -18.72 51.01 15.52
C LEU A 839 -20.01 51.74 15.93
N GLY A 840 -19.88 52.76 16.79
CA GLY A 840 -21.03 53.59 17.21
C GLY A 840 -21.73 53.13 18.48
N GLY A 841 -21.13 52.19 19.24
CA GLY A 841 -21.68 51.74 20.53
C GLY A 841 -22.46 50.42 20.47
N ASN A 842 -22.39 49.71 19.34
CA ASN A 842 -22.99 48.38 19.21
C ASN A 842 -22.27 47.39 20.15
N ARG A 843 -23.03 46.63 20.97
CA ARG A 843 -22.46 45.57 21.81
C ARG A 843 -22.09 44.38 20.92
N VAL A 844 -20.82 43.96 20.96
CA VAL A 844 -20.28 42.86 20.15
C VAL A 844 -19.49 41.92 21.05
N ARG A 845 -19.74 40.61 20.93
CA ARG A 845 -19.03 39.57 21.66
C ARG A 845 -17.69 39.24 21.02
N ARG A 846 -16.67 39.03 21.85
CA ARG A 846 -15.33 38.58 21.44
C ARG A 846 -14.98 37.30 22.19
N HIS A 847 -14.55 36.29 21.45
CA HIS A 847 -14.12 35.00 21.99
C HIS A 847 -12.60 34.95 22.15
N THR A 848 -12.13 34.26 23.19
CA THR A 848 -10.73 33.90 23.40
C THR A 848 -10.65 32.42 23.75
N PHE A 849 -9.83 31.68 23.01
CA PHE A 849 -9.44 30.31 23.34
C PHE A 849 -7.99 30.33 23.83
N TRP A 850 -7.71 29.59 24.88
CA TRP A 850 -6.49 29.70 25.66
C TRP A 850 -5.61 28.47 25.43
N ASP A 851 -4.42 28.73 24.87
CA ASP A 851 -3.43 27.72 24.54
C ASP A 851 -2.07 28.16 25.06
N THR A 852 -1.31 27.21 25.59
CA THR A 852 -0.01 27.46 26.25
C THR A 852 1.07 28.01 25.31
N ARG A 853 0.90 27.88 23.99
CA ARG A 853 1.79 28.44 22.97
C ARG A 853 1.43 29.91 22.70
N ASN A 854 0.15 30.20 22.46
CA ASN A 854 -0.40 31.57 22.36
C ASN A 854 -1.95 31.57 22.28
N PRO A 855 -2.68 32.41 23.05
CA PRO A 855 -4.15 32.44 23.01
C PRO A 855 -4.72 32.92 21.66
N VAL A 856 -5.77 32.24 21.19
CA VAL A 856 -6.49 32.52 19.95
C VAL A 856 -7.66 33.46 20.26
N ARG A 857 -7.54 34.74 19.88
CA ARG A 857 -8.50 35.80 20.29
C ARG A 857 -8.98 36.68 19.14
N GLY A 858 -10.24 37.11 19.21
CA GLY A 858 -10.82 38.09 18.30
C GLY A 858 -11.13 37.51 16.92
N LEU A 859 -10.70 38.18 15.85
CA LEU A 859 -11.08 37.83 14.47
C LEU A 859 -10.72 36.39 14.10
N THR A 860 -9.53 35.94 14.52
CA THR A 860 -9.06 34.57 14.36
C THR A 860 -10.09 33.60 14.96
N SER A 861 -10.58 33.88 16.17
CA SER A 861 -11.59 33.07 16.86
C SER A 861 -12.95 33.12 16.17
N ASP A 862 -13.42 34.31 15.74
CA ASP A 862 -14.71 34.47 15.05
C ASP A 862 -14.78 33.58 13.79
N ILE A 863 -13.72 33.59 12.98
CA ILE A 863 -13.61 32.80 11.75
C ILE A 863 -13.56 31.30 12.07
N LEU A 864 -12.80 30.90 13.09
CA LEU A 864 -12.65 29.49 13.46
C LEU A 864 -13.94 28.89 14.03
N ILE A 865 -14.69 29.64 14.85
CA ILE A 865 -15.99 29.18 15.36
C ILE A 865 -16.96 28.98 14.19
N HIS A 866 -17.07 29.96 13.28
CA HIS A 866 -17.96 29.90 12.11
C HIS A 866 -17.60 28.73 11.17
N ALA A 867 -16.32 28.58 10.83
CA ALA A 867 -15.84 27.48 10.00
C ALA A 867 -16.09 26.10 10.65
N ALA A 868 -15.84 25.97 11.96
CA ALA A 868 -16.10 24.72 12.68
C ALA A 868 -17.61 24.42 12.75
N SER A 869 -18.45 25.46 12.88
CA SER A 869 -19.92 25.33 12.95
C SER A 869 -20.49 24.83 11.62
N ILE A 870 -19.97 25.34 10.49
CA ILE A 870 -20.29 24.86 9.14
C ILE A 870 -19.79 23.43 8.94
N GLY A 871 -18.56 23.12 9.34
CA GLY A 871 -17.97 21.78 9.23
C GLY A 871 -18.78 20.75 10.01
N TYR A 872 -18.75 20.81 11.34
CA TYR A 872 -19.40 19.83 12.20
C TYR A 872 -20.94 19.92 12.22
N ALA A 873 -21.54 20.83 11.43
CA ALA A 873 -22.98 21.10 11.35
C ALA A 873 -23.64 21.33 12.74
N ALA A 874 -22.86 21.92 13.65
CA ALA A 874 -23.18 22.06 15.06
C ALA A 874 -23.05 23.53 15.49
N GLN A 875 -23.86 23.95 16.46
CA GLN A 875 -23.67 25.23 17.14
C GLN A 875 -22.63 25.07 18.26
N PRO A 876 -21.89 26.14 18.63
CA PRO A 876 -21.08 26.12 19.84
C PRO A 876 -21.95 25.94 21.09
N ASP A 877 -21.39 25.33 22.14
CA ASP A 877 -22.07 25.16 23.44
C ASP A 877 -22.22 26.48 24.23
N PHE A 878 -21.61 27.58 23.74
CA PHE A 878 -21.62 28.92 24.31
C PHE A 878 -22.41 29.93 23.46
N SER A 879 -22.92 30.98 24.11
CA SER A 879 -23.65 32.05 23.44
C SER A 879 -22.72 32.92 22.57
N LEU A 880 -22.76 32.70 21.25
CA LEU A 880 -21.88 33.30 20.23
C LEU A 880 -22.00 34.83 20.07
N THR A 881 -23.14 35.43 20.41
CA THR A 881 -23.42 36.85 20.12
C THR A 881 -23.97 37.59 21.34
N ALA A 882 -23.60 38.86 21.48
CA ALA A 882 -24.24 39.75 22.44
C ALA A 882 -25.73 39.98 22.10
N PRO A 883 -26.61 40.24 23.08
CA PRO A 883 -27.99 40.59 22.81
C PRO A 883 -28.09 41.81 21.88
N GLY A 884 -28.77 41.67 20.74
CA GLY A 884 -28.90 42.73 19.74
C GLY A 884 -27.64 43.02 18.90
N GLN A 885 -26.63 42.13 18.92
CA GLN A 885 -25.40 42.28 18.13
C GLN A 885 -25.69 42.33 16.61
N PRO A 886 -25.21 43.35 15.86
CA PRO A 886 -25.31 43.38 14.40
C PRO A 886 -24.54 42.25 13.72
N THR A 887 -24.99 41.81 12.54
CA THR A 887 -24.29 40.78 11.76
C THR A 887 -22.95 41.32 11.21
N GLN A 888 -22.03 40.43 10.80
CA GLN A 888 -20.80 40.84 10.11
C GLN A 888 -21.10 41.67 8.86
N ALA A 889 -22.13 41.30 8.08
CA ALA A 889 -22.57 42.07 6.93
C ALA A 889 -23.02 43.49 7.31
N ASP A 890 -23.69 43.67 8.45
CA ASP A 890 -24.15 44.99 8.91
C ASP A 890 -23.01 45.82 9.50
N LEU A 891 -22.05 45.19 10.20
CA LEU A 891 -20.81 45.86 10.62
C LEU A 891 -20.00 46.35 9.42
N ILE A 892 -19.89 45.54 8.34
CA ILE A 892 -19.24 45.96 7.08
C ILE A 892 -20.01 47.13 6.43
N LYS A 893 -21.35 47.04 6.32
CA LYS A 893 -22.18 48.16 5.83
C LYS A 893 -21.96 49.43 6.65
N LEU A 894 -21.95 49.36 7.98
CA LEU A 894 -21.70 50.51 8.87
C LEU A 894 -20.29 51.10 8.70
N ALA A 895 -19.27 50.26 8.46
CA ALA A 895 -17.88 50.69 8.30
C ALA A 895 -17.55 51.30 6.91
N PHE A 896 -18.34 51.01 5.87
CA PHE A 896 -18.04 51.42 4.48
C PHE A 896 -19.13 52.22 3.77
N LEU A 897 -20.41 51.99 4.09
CA LEU A 897 -21.57 52.60 3.42
C LEU A 897 -22.39 53.51 4.35
N GLY A 898 -22.35 53.26 5.66
CA GLY A 898 -23.04 54.06 6.67
C GLY A 898 -22.38 55.41 6.96
N PRO A 899 -23.02 56.28 7.77
CA PRO A 899 -22.52 57.62 8.12
C PRO A 899 -21.20 57.60 8.90
N MET A 900 -20.77 56.43 9.42
CA MET A 900 -19.51 56.24 10.13
C MET A 900 -18.34 55.80 9.22
N ALA A 901 -18.53 55.77 7.89
CA ALA A 901 -17.55 55.25 6.95
C ALA A 901 -16.28 56.09 6.82
N VAL A 902 -15.10 55.44 6.89
CA VAL A 902 -13.80 56.12 6.90
C VAL A 902 -13.02 55.87 5.62
N LYS A 903 -12.89 56.90 4.77
CA LYS A 903 -12.18 56.84 3.47
C LYS A 903 -10.64 56.81 3.55
N LYS A 904 -10.04 56.39 4.69
CA LYS A 904 -8.58 56.40 4.92
C LYS A 904 -7.97 55.00 4.75
N ARG A 905 -6.74 54.90 4.20
CA ARG A 905 -6.00 53.63 4.01
C ARG A 905 -5.60 52.92 5.31
N ARG A 906 -5.55 53.64 6.43
CA ARG A 906 -5.38 53.10 7.79
C ARG A 906 -6.43 53.72 8.70
N VAL A 907 -7.04 52.89 9.54
CA VAL A 907 -7.98 53.28 10.60
C VAL A 907 -7.49 52.63 11.90
N ARG A 908 -7.60 53.35 13.02
CA ARG A 908 -7.32 52.81 14.37
C ARG A 908 -8.56 52.09 14.88
N PRO A 909 -8.44 51.01 15.67
CA PRO A 909 -9.60 50.32 16.25
C PRO A 909 -10.56 51.26 16.96
N ARG A 910 -11.83 51.24 16.56
CA ARG A 910 -12.93 52.02 17.18
C ARG A 910 -13.69 51.18 18.22
N MET A 911 -12.93 50.46 19.04
CA MET A 911 -13.41 49.48 20.02
C MET A 911 -13.16 49.99 21.44
N THR A 912 -14.19 50.00 22.27
CA THR A 912 -14.11 50.38 23.68
C THR A 912 -14.41 49.16 24.54
N MET A 913 -13.55 48.91 25.53
CA MET A 913 -13.80 47.87 26.54
C MET A 913 -14.90 48.33 27.50
N LEU A 914 -15.78 47.40 27.85
CA LEU A 914 -16.60 47.53 29.05
C LEU A 914 -15.72 47.31 30.30
N PRO A 915 -16.09 47.87 31.47
CA PRO A 915 -15.50 47.49 32.74
C PRO A 915 -15.61 45.98 32.99
N GLN A 916 -14.78 45.45 33.89
CA GLN A 916 -15.10 44.17 34.55
C GLN A 916 -16.01 44.45 35.75
N PRO A 917 -16.84 43.48 36.17
CA PRO A 917 -17.49 43.55 37.48
C PRO A 917 -16.41 43.68 38.56
N MET A 918 -16.62 44.57 39.53
CA MET A 918 -15.83 44.55 40.76
C MET A 918 -16.45 43.52 41.71
N ASP A 919 -15.63 42.79 42.45
CA ASP A 919 -16.12 41.85 43.45
C ASP A 919 -16.82 42.61 44.59
N GLU A 920 -18.13 42.44 44.75
CA GLU A 920 -18.92 43.15 45.78
C GLU A 920 -18.72 42.57 47.20
N GLU A 921 -18.04 41.42 47.35
CA GLU A 921 -17.75 40.75 48.64
C GLU A 921 -16.64 41.46 49.47
N ARG A 922 -16.60 42.79 49.50
CA ARG A 922 -15.65 43.55 50.33
C ARG A 922 -16.17 44.85 50.95
N MET A 923 -17.46 44.93 51.20
CA MET A 923 -18.07 45.91 52.11
C MET A 923 -19.08 45.22 53.05
N ASP A 924 -19.12 45.70 54.29
CA ASP A 924 -19.88 45.17 55.44
C ASP A 924 -19.44 43.76 55.96
N GLY A 925 -19.71 43.39 57.23
CA GLY A 925 -20.52 44.17 58.18
C GLY A 925 -20.76 43.68 59.61
N SER A 926 -19.94 42.83 60.24
CA SER A 926 -20.20 42.41 61.65
C SER A 926 -18.99 42.36 62.57
N SER A 927 -19.02 43.19 63.62
CA SER A 927 -18.09 43.20 64.74
C SER A 927 -18.48 42.23 65.86
N THR A 928 -17.50 41.62 66.54
CA THR A 928 -17.55 41.38 68.00
C THR A 928 -16.13 41.29 68.58
N GLU A 929 -16.02 41.55 69.88
CA GLU A 929 -14.79 41.54 70.69
C GLU A 929 -14.29 40.08 70.92
N SER A 930 -13.12 39.76 71.48
CA SER A 930 -12.43 40.35 72.63
C SER A 930 -11.03 39.76 72.89
N HIS A 931 -10.17 40.50 73.61
CA HIS A 931 -8.98 40.03 74.39
C HIS A 931 -7.78 39.43 73.60
N THR A 932 -6.50 39.62 73.96
CA THR A 932 -5.81 40.49 74.96
C THR A 932 -4.29 40.53 74.67
N VAL A 933 -3.62 41.68 74.92
CA VAL A 933 -2.29 41.87 75.60
C VAL A 933 -1.10 41.01 75.08
N ILE A 934 0.03 41.56 74.60
CA ILE A 934 1.11 42.27 75.34
C ILE A 934 1.79 43.38 74.49
N ASP A 935 2.38 44.35 75.21
CA ASP A 935 3.19 45.54 74.85
C ASP A 935 4.31 45.41 73.78
N GLY A 936 4.80 46.57 73.29
CA GLY A 936 6.09 46.66 72.59
C GLY A 936 6.50 48.02 71.99
N VAL A 937 6.92 48.97 72.82
CA VAL A 937 7.68 50.23 72.50
C VAL A 937 8.74 50.03 71.37
N GLY A 938 9.08 50.95 70.46
CA GLY A 938 8.81 52.38 70.23
C GLY A 938 9.99 52.98 69.41
N ALA A 939 9.76 53.89 68.44
CA ALA A 939 9.86 55.36 68.55
C ALA A 939 11.20 55.97 68.00
N GLY A 940 11.13 57.15 67.36
CA GLY A 940 12.23 57.85 66.65
C GLY A 940 11.93 57.97 65.14
N ASN A 941 11.63 59.10 64.50
CA ASN A 941 12.17 60.49 64.48
C ASN A 941 13.64 60.60 64.01
N ALA A 942 14.05 61.57 63.16
CA ALA A 942 13.29 62.48 62.27
C ALA A 942 14.26 63.27 61.33
N ALA A 943 13.75 63.73 60.17
CA ALA A 943 14.24 64.89 59.37
C ALA A 943 15.70 64.83 58.81
N ASP A 944 16.21 65.74 57.95
CA ASP A 944 15.61 66.88 57.22
C ASP A 944 16.42 67.24 55.93
N GLY A 945 15.84 68.06 55.04
CA GLY A 945 16.49 69.14 54.27
C GLY A 945 17.42 68.86 53.06
N GLY A 946 17.32 69.70 52.02
CA GLY A 946 18.42 69.93 51.05
C GLY A 946 18.07 70.25 49.58
N SER A 947 17.92 71.54 49.24
CA SER A 947 17.87 72.11 47.86
C SER A 947 19.30 72.35 47.28
N ALA A 948 19.59 72.84 46.05
CA ALA A 948 18.81 73.57 45.02
C ALA A 948 19.51 73.59 43.62
N GLU A 949 18.79 74.04 42.57
CA GLU A 949 19.27 74.75 41.33
C GLU A 949 20.31 74.05 40.38
N SER A 950 20.61 74.48 39.13
CA SER A 950 20.31 75.72 38.37
C SER A 950 19.93 75.48 36.86
N THR A 951 20.31 76.36 35.91
CA THR A 951 19.54 76.65 34.65
C THR A 951 20.36 76.80 33.33
N ALA A 952 19.63 77.07 32.22
CA ALA A 952 20.08 77.46 30.85
C ALA A 952 20.51 76.34 29.87
N GLY A 953 20.45 76.50 28.54
CA GLY A 953 20.12 77.68 27.70
C GLY A 953 19.58 77.32 26.30
N SER A 954 19.47 78.29 25.38
CA SER A 954 18.61 78.22 24.17
C SER A 954 19.31 78.35 22.81
N SER A 955 18.71 77.72 21.77
CA SER A 955 18.68 78.08 20.32
C SER A 955 18.28 76.83 19.52
N GLY A 956 17.68 76.88 18.33
CA GLY A 956 17.10 77.97 17.53
C GLY A 956 16.38 77.32 16.33
N GLY A 957 15.49 78.02 15.63
CA GLY A 957 14.81 77.47 14.45
C GLY A 957 14.83 78.41 13.26
N ASP A 958 14.63 77.87 12.05
CA ASP A 958 13.54 78.30 11.15
C ASP A 958 13.40 77.35 9.91
N ALA A 959 12.44 77.69 9.03
CA ALA A 959 12.26 77.27 7.64
C ALA A 959 11.59 75.91 7.33
N ALA A 960 10.51 76.00 6.56
CA ALA A 960 9.80 74.96 5.82
C ALA A 960 10.29 74.94 4.32
N PRO A 961 9.77 74.14 3.36
CA PRO A 961 8.54 73.31 3.40
C PRO A 961 8.57 71.95 2.66
N LYS A 962 7.42 71.25 2.71
CA LYS A 962 6.83 70.34 1.69
C LYS A 962 7.78 69.66 0.69
N SER A 963 7.87 68.32 0.76
CA SER A 963 7.59 67.46 -0.41
C SER A 963 7.36 65.99 -0.01
N LYS A 964 6.99 65.18 -1.01
CA LYS A 964 6.76 63.72 -0.98
C LYS A 964 8.10 63.00 -0.64
N LEU A 965 8.11 61.76 -0.14
CA LEU A 965 7.27 60.63 -0.56
C LEU A 965 6.98 59.64 0.59
#